data_AF-A0A927MF99-F1
#
_entry.id   AF-A0A927MF99-F1
#
_cell.length_a   1.000
_cell.length_b   1.000
_cell.length_c   1.000
_cell.angle_alpha   90.00
_cell.angle_beta   90.00
_cell.angle_gamma   90.00
#
_symmetry.space_group_name_H-M   'P 1'
#
loop_
_entity.id
_entity.type
_entity.pdbx_description
1 polymer ?
#
loop_
_entity_poly.entity_id
_entity_poly.type
_entity_poly.pdbx_seq_one_letter_code
_entity_poly.pdbx_strand_id
1 'polypeptide(L)'
;MTGTSGVPPLAAALLRLAGRRWPAELRTEMLQEWQAEVAAIGADPTRTPVVRALRQLRFAISLAGSPPVEDEYGVPRGWREYLPGVGRTLQPLLMLLGAVLLCLILATVFPRLGSMLLSLARGYPSSYRPDGGAGIDWAATAVALAGLAVAAGTAGWLGAWSGRRLPVDWAHRTRLGVAGSAVIAPIVMAGGTLAMYVASRAGSDLTPQEGVTILEAEPVLPVLLWVALLAPLAGATAWIIHRVRRRVLAVTVAVLGGLVALDLTAIVAGRHAAIAENVDFDTALWWFPMTLLAPDGGAGSFGPVGQGSWAIETVVMIVTNTLHPLLTATAFVLCYGVSAARPRLDPATAPAPAPAPAPASTGTTAAAVPVDGPSAVRLQRFGLAVVAIGLGLWTYGLTVLTPGLSEVAAVDEVQSWELHLWAQELRQAGVVLAVLGLIVAAAGRGPVLLPGLLGGAVLLPLDSFLDAADLTGPGTVPGTLGLGVAVLTTGWWLSGVLGDQGGRATPRGRSEPAVPPGPAGATYRQVPLPEVRRRRLAWVSAMAALCAPALLARASGPDALTPAGYPTVTAITVGMLTALAMVTALAVRGDRLPLAVAVPAVGTPVLALVVLGGLTGGLAWEIGYAAALGTVLVAVVLAVMTMRRRPRAVPRWIAVGIGAVVLGPPLMYAEFILASPAGEPLMRAAGYGRPVDGLPFLPGAVLLAVPLAVVLATRVVPSSPSRVRPTFVPSPRGHDERISITGNLGRADG
;
A
#
# COMPACT_ATOMS: atom_id res chain seq x y z
N MET A 1 -3.03 -46.43 13.83
CA MET A 1 -2.76 -44.97 13.81
C MET A 1 -3.28 -44.38 12.50
N THR A 2 -4.52 -43.90 12.47
CA THR A 2 -5.09 -43.18 11.32
C THR A 2 -4.59 -41.74 11.33
N GLY A 3 -3.37 -41.54 10.84
CA GLY A 3 -2.79 -40.21 10.66
C GLY A 3 -3.60 -39.44 9.64
N THR A 4 -4.56 -38.63 10.10
CA THR A 4 -5.27 -37.69 9.24
C THR A 4 -4.24 -36.66 8.77
N SER A 5 -3.80 -36.80 7.52
CA SER A 5 -2.92 -35.87 6.82
C SER A 5 -3.69 -34.57 6.56
N GLY A 6 -3.87 -33.79 7.63
CA GLY A 6 -4.57 -32.52 7.59
C GLY A 6 -3.89 -31.57 6.61
N VAL A 7 -4.70 -30.87 5.80
CA VAL A 7 -4.23 -29.77 4.95
C VAL A 7 -3.47 -28.76 5.81
N PRO A 8 -2.25 -28.34 5.42
CA PRO A 8 -1.49 -27.33 6.16
C PRO A 8 -2.37 -26.11 6.42
N PRO A 9 -2.40 -25.56 7.64
CA PRO A 9 -3.32 -24.50 8.02
C PRO A 9 -3.16 -23.24 7.14
N LEU A 10 -1.95 -22.99 6.64
CA LEU A 10 -1.67 -21.91 5.69
C LEU A 10 -2.31 -22.15 4.32
N ALA A 11 -2.22 -23.36 3.77
CA ALA A 11 -2.86 -23.72 2.51
C ALA A 11 -4.39 -23.60 2.60
N ALA A 12 -4.99 -24.07 3.70
CA ALA A 12 -6.43 -23.93 3.94
C ALA A 12 -6.88 -22.46 4.11
N ALA A 13 -6.01 -21.58 4.62
CA ALA A 13 -6.30 -20.14 4.69
C ALA A 13 -6.27 -19.50 3.31
N LEU A 14 -5.28 -19.86 2.49
CA LEU A 14 -5.13 -19.38 1.11
C LEU A 14 -6.26 -19.87 0.18
N LEU A 15 -6.71 -21.13 0.31
CA LEU A 15 -7.88 -21.62 -0.43
C LEU A 15 -9.15 -20.86 -0.07
N ARG A 16 -9.37 -20.56 1.21
CA ARG A 16 -10.50 -19.73 1.65
C ARG A 16 -10.41 -18.31 1.11
N LEU A 17 -9.22 -17.77 1.01
CA LEU A 17 -8.98 -16.48 0.38
C LEU A 17 -9.29 -16.50 -1.13
N ALA A 18 -8.93 -17.58 -1.83
CA ALA A 18 -9.24 -17.78 -3.24
C ALA A 18 -10.76 -17.88 -3.46
N GLY A 19 -11.46 -18.69 -2.66
CA GLY A 19 -12.89 -18.96 -2.84
C GLY A 19 -13.78 -17.73 -2.61
N ARG A 20 -13.31 -16.77 -1.79
CA ARG A 20 -14.00 -15.50 -1.59
C ARG A 20 -14.18 -14.67 -2.87
N ARG A 21 -13.42 -14.95 -3.93
CA ARG A 21 -13.51 -14.25 -5.22
C ARG A 21 -14.61 -14.79 -6.12
N TRP A 22 -15.08 -16.00 -5.86
CA TRP A 22 -16.11 -16.65 -6.64
C TRP A 22 -17.51 -16.29 -6.11
N PRO A 23 -18.52 -16.30 -7.00
CA PRO A 23 -19.94 -16.21 -6.62
C PRO A 23 -20.28 -17.20 -5.51
N ALA A 24 -21.22 -16.86 -4.63
CA ALA A 24 -21.50 -17.70 -3.46
C ALA A 24 -22.17 -19.04 -3.82
N GLU A 25 -22.70 -19.21 -5.03
CA GLU A 25 -23.14 -20.53 -5.52
C GLU A 25 -21.91 -21.42 -5.73
N LEU A 26 -20.94 -20.93 -6.53
CA LEU A 26 -19.75 -21.70 -6.91
C LEU A 26 -18.69 -21.77 -5.80
N ARG A 27 -18.67 -20.82 -4.86
CA ARG A 27 -17.61 -20.74 -3.83
C ARG A 27 -17.49 -22.03 -3.01
N THR A 28 -18.60 -22.59 -2.56
CA THR A 28 -18.60 -23.80 -1.73
C THR A 28 -18.14 -25.00 -2.52
N GLU A 29 -18.62 -25.12 -3.76
CA GLU A 29 -18.24 -26.17 -4.69
C GLU A 29 -16.74 -26.08 -5.05
N MET A 30 -16.27 -24.92 -5.49
CA MET A 30 -14.86 -24.65 -5.78
C MET A 30 -13.97 -24.86 -4.56
N LEU A 31 -14.40 -24.40 -3.37
CA LEU A 31 -13.61 -24.61 -2.15
C LEU A 31 -13.52 -26.10 -1.80
N GLN A 32 -14.61 -26.85 -1.97
CA GLN A 32 -14.63 -28.29 -1.73
C GLN A 32 -13.74 -29.02 -2.74
N GLU A 33 -13.83 -28.67 -4.02
CA GLU A 33 -12.99 -29.21 -5.09
C GLU A 33 -11.51 -28.94 -4.82
N TRP A 34 -11.12 -27.70 -4.54
CA TRP A 34 -9.71 -27.38 -4.25
C TRP A 34 -9.22 -27.98 -2.94
N GLN A 35 -10.09 -28.16 -1.94
CA GLN A 35 -9.72 -28.88 -0.72
C GLN A 35 -9.45 -30.36 -1.02
N ALA A 36 -10.27 -30.99 -1.87
CA ALA A 36 -10.05 -32.34 -2.34
C ALA A 36 -8.73 -32.44 -3.13
N GLU A 37 -8.43 -31.44 -3.97
CA GLU A 37 -7.20 -31.39 -4.76
C GLU A 37 -5.95 -31.23 -3.87
N VAL A 38 -6.01 -30.36 -2.85
CA VAL A 38 -4.92 -30.22 -1.86
C VAL A 38 -4.77 -31.47 -1.01
N ALA A 39 -5.86 -32.15 -0.66
CA ALA A 39 -5.81 -33.43 0.04
C ALA A 39 -5.16 -34.50 -0.84
N ALA A 40 -5.50 -34.56 -2.14
CA ALA A 40 -4.89 -35.47 -3.10
C ALA A 40 -3.37 -35.25 -3.24
N ILE A 41 -2.92 -33.98 -3.33
CA ILE A 41 -1.49 -33.64 -3.31
C ILE A 41 -0.80 -34.11 -2.01
N GLY A 42 -1.52 -34.05 -0.88
CA GLY A 42 -1.04 -34.51 0.43
C GLY A 42 -1.00 -36.03 0.58
N ALA A 43 -1.85 -36.76 -0.14
CA ALA A 43 -1.93 -38.22 -0.10
C ALA A 43 -0.94 -38.92 -1.02
N ASP A 44 -0.29 -38.19 -1.95
CA ASP A 44 0.67 -38.74 -2.93
C ASP A 44 1.84 -39.48 -2.23
N PRO A 45 1.87 -40.84 -2.26
CA PRO A 45 2.86 -41.62 -1.54
C PRO A 45 4.24 -41.56 -2.19
N THR A 46 4.32 -41.13 -3.45
CA THR A 46 5.57 -41.09 -4.22
C THR A 46 6.49 -39.94 -3.81
N ARG A 47 6.01 -39.02 -2.95
CA ARG A 47 6.75 -37.80 -2.56
C ARG A 47 6.97 -37.67 -1.07
N THR A 48 8.14 -37.13 -0.73
CA THR A 48 8.49 -36.79 0.65
C THR A 48 7.50 -35.79 1.26
N PRO A 49 7.28 -35.81 2.59
CA PRO A 49 6.32 -34.93 3.27
C PRO A 49 6.56 -33.44 2.99
N VAL A 50 7.83 -33.01 2.92
CA VAL A 50 8.22 -31.62 2.66
C VAL A 50 7.79 -31.18 1.26
N VAL A 51 8.04 -32.02 0.25
CA VAL A 51 7.66 -31.72 -1.15
C VAL A 51 6.14 -31.66 -1.29
N ARG A 52 5.39 -32.53 -0.57
CA ARG A 52 3.93 -32.47 -0.52
C ARG A 52 3.44 -31.14 0.07
N ALA A 53 3.95 -30.74 1.24
CA ALA A 53 3.58 -29.49 1.89
C ALA A 53 3.86 -28.27 1.00
N LEU A 54 5.03 -28.23 0.33
CA LEU A 54 5.40 -27.17 -0.60
C LEU A 54 4.46 -27.13 -1.82
N ARG A 55 4.05 -28.27 -2.36
CA ARG A 55 3.10 -28.32 -3.49
C ARG A 55 1.70 -27.88 -3.07
N GLN A 56 1.21 -28.33 -1.92
CA GLN A 56 -0.06 -27.88 -1.35
C GLN A 56 -0.07 -26.36 -1.15
N LEU A 57 1.02 -25.82 -0.60
CA LEU A 57 1.18 -24.37 -0.41
C LEU A 57 1.23 -23.64 -1.75
N ARG A 58 2.04 -24.11 -2.70
CA ARG A 58 2.15 -23.51 -4.04
C ARG A 58 0.81 -23.49 -4.77
N PHE A 59 0.05 -24.58 -4.73
CA PHE A 59 -1.29 -24.67 -5.32
C PHE A 59 -2.26 -23.67 -4.67
N ALA A 60 -2.26 -23.61 -3.34
CA ALA A 60 -3.10 -22.65 -2.62
C ALA A 60 -2.69 -21.19 -2.88
N ILE A 61 -1.39 -20.89 -3.00
CA ILE A 61 -0.86 -19.57 -3.39
C ILE A 61 -1.27 -19.24 -4.83
N SER A 62 -1.25 -20.20 -5.77
CA SER A 62 -1.69 -19.93 -7.14
C SER A 62 -3.17 -19.57 -7.23
N LEU A 63 -4.04 -20.24 -6.46
CA LEU A 63 -5.47 -19.93 -6.39
C LEU A 63 -5.76 -18.64 -5.62
N ALA A 64 -5.12 -18.43 -4.47
CA ALA A 64 -5.09 -17.14 -3.78
C ALA A 64 -4.47 -16.04 -4.65
N GLY A 65 -3.79 -16.46 -5.70
CA GLY A 65 -3.22 -15.63 -6.69
C GLY A 65 -4.22 -15.21 -7.74
N SER A 66 -4.84 -16.14 -8.45
CA SER A 66 -5.55 -15.92 -9.72
C SER A 66 -6.42 -14.65 -9.77
N PRO A 67 -6.43 -13.93 -10.92
CA PRO A 67 -7.26 -12.74 -11.10
C PRO A 67 -8.73 -13.04 -10.78
N PRO A 68 -9.51 -12.05 -10.29
CA PRO A 68 -10.92 -12.25 -10.00
C PRO A 68 -11.65 -12.69 -11.27
N VAL A 69 -12.57 -13.64 -11.13
CA VAL A 69 -13.46 -14.07 -12.22
C VAL A 69 -14.28 -12.86 -12.62
N GLU A 70 -14.26 -12.56 -13.91
CA GLU A 70 -15.08 -11.50 -14.49
C GLU A 70 -16.55 -11.87 -14.33
N ASP A 71 -17.44 -10.90 -14.09
CA ASP A 71 -18.87 -11.21 -14.02
C ASP A 71 -19.43 -11.65 -15.38
N GLU A 72 -20.72 -11.94 -15.45
CA GLU A 72 -21.43 -12.31 -16.70
C GLU A 72 -21.26 -11.27 -17.83
N TYR A 73 -20.80 -10.06 -17.51
CA TYR A 73 -20.52 -8.98 -18.46
C TYR A 73 -19.03 -8.79 -18.74
N GLY A 74 -18.16 -9.68 -18.24
CA GLY A 74 -16.72 -9.58 -18.44
C GLY A 74 -16.09 -8.44 -17.63
N VAL A 75 -16.72 -7.91 -16.56
CA VAL A 75 -16.21 -6.78 -15.78
C VAL A 75 -15.73 -7.22 -14.38
N PRO A 76 -14.45 -7.04 -14.03
CA PRO A 76 -13.96 -7.31 -12.69
C PRO A 76 -14.38 -6.19 -11.71
N ARG A 77 -15.16 -6.54 -10.70
CA ARG A 77 -15.68 -5.61 -9.67
C ARG A 77 -14.58 -4.91 -8.87
N GLY A 78 -14.64 -3.58 -8.73
CA GLY A 78 -13.66 -2.75 -8.01
C GLY A 78 -13.57 -1.30 -8.49
N TRP A 79 -12.52 -0.55 -8.11
CA TRP A 79 -12.28 0.85 -8.58
C TRP A 79 -12.26 0.98 -10.11
N ARG A 80 -12.06 -0.15 -10.80
CA ARG A 80 -12.19 -0.33 -12.25
C ARG A 80 -13.58 0.02 -12.80
N GLU A 81 -14.62 0.04 -11.95
CA GLU A 81 -15.98 0.49 -12.30
C GLU A 81 -16.06 2.00 -12.56
N TYR A 82 -15.16 2.81 -11.98
CA TYR A 82 -15.18 4.26 -12.12
C TYR A 82 -14.45 4.77 -13.39
N LEU A 83 -13.67 3.91 -14.06
CA LEU A 83 -12.92 4.24 -15.29
C LEU A 83 -13.00 3.07 -16.31
N PRO A 84 -14.19 2.79 -16.87
CA PRO A 84 -14.36 1.70 -17.84
C PRO A 84 -13.38 1.87 -19.03
N GLY A 85 -12.66 0.81 -19.37
CA GLY A 85 -11.64 0.80 -20.43
C GLY A 85 -10.26 1.34 -20.01
N VAL A 86 -10.21 2.56 -19.48
CA VAL A 86 -8.94 3.24 -19.12
C VAL A 86 -8.27 2.60 -17.89
N GLY A 87 -9.04 2.12 -16.92
CA GLY A 87 -8.49 1.46 -15.74
C GLY A 87 -7.70 0.18 -16.07
N ARG A 88 -8.13 -0.58 -17.10
CA ARG A 88 -7.42 -1.80 -17.54
C ARG A 88 -6.10 -1.48 -18.24
N THR A 89 -6.06 -0.43 -19.05
CA THR A 89 -4.85 -0.04 -19.79
C THR A 89 -3.82 0.64 -18.90
N LEU A 90 -4.25 1.46 -17.95
CA LEU A 90 -3.35 2.16 -17.01
C LEU A 90 -2.82 1.24 -15.89
N GLN A 91 -3.55 0.19 -15.51
CA GLN A 91 -3.14 -0.65 -14.39
C GLN A 91 -1.72 -1.23 -14.49
N PRO A 92 -1.27 -1.85 -15.60
CA PRO A 92 0.10 -2.34 -15.68
C PRO A 92 1.12 -1.20 -15.57
N LEU A 93 0.81 -0.01 -16.09
CA LEU A 93 1.68 1.17 -15.98
C LEU A 93 1.78 1.68 -14.54
N LEU A 94 0.64 1.83 -13.86
CA LEU A 94 0.60 2.23 -12.44
C LEU A 94 1.31 1.20 -11.55
N MET A 95 1.19 -0.09 -11.86
CA MET A 95 1.91 -1.14 -11.15
C MET A 95 3.42 -1.05 -11.38
N LEU A 96 3.87 -0.81 -12.61
CA LEU A 96 5.29 -0.61 -12.93
C LEU A 96 5.85 0.66 -12.26
N LEU A 97 5.08 1.75 -12.23
CA LEU A 97 5.45 2.96 -11.47
C LEU A 97 5.55 2.67 -9.96
N GLY A 98 4.57 1.95 -9.40
CA GLY A 98 4.65 1.48 -8.01
C GLY A 98 5.81 0.52 -7.75
N ALA A 99 6.25 -0.23 -8.76
CA ALA A 99 7.40 -1.12 -8.67
C ALA A 99 8.72 -0.34 -8.53
N VAL A 100 8.83 0.88 -9.05
CA VAL A 100 10.00 1.76 -8.85
C VAL A 100 10.20 2.03 -7.36
N LEU A 101 9.13 2.52 -6.72
CA LEU A 101 9.15 2.81 -5.29
C LEU A 101 9.41 1.55 -4.47
N LEU A 102 8.74 0.44 -4.82
CA LEU A 102 8.97 -0.84 -4.17
C LEU A 102 10.45 -1.26 -4.28
N CYS A 103 11.05 -1.21 -5.46
CA CYS A 103 12.45 -1.57 -5.67
C CYS A 103 13.39 -0.69 -4.84
N LEU A 104 13.13 0.62 -4.78
CA LEU A 104 13.85 1.55 -3.91
C LEU A 104 13.73 1.13 -2.43
N ILE A 105 12.52 0.87 -1.96
CA ILE A 105 12.28 0.39 -0.58
C ILE A 105 13.04 -0.92 -0.34
N LEU A 106 12.91 -1.90 -1.23
CA LEU A 106 13.57 -3.21 -1.05
C LEU A 106 15.09 -3.07 -1.00
N ALA A 107 15.67 -2.23 -1.86
CA ALA A 107 17.09 -1.96 -1.94
C ALA A 107 17.63 -1.30 -0.66
N THR A 108 16.87 -0.41 -0.03
CA THR A 108 17.29 0.27 1.22
C THR A 108 17.02 -0.57 2.47
N VAL A 109 15.84 -1.19 2.54
CA VAL A 109 15.34 -1.81 3.76
C VAL A 109 16.07 -3.09 4.13
N PHE A 110 16.25 -4.01 3.17
CA PHE A 110 16.80 -5.33 3.51
C PHE A 110 18.27 -5.27 3.98
N PRO A 111 19.17 -4.50 3.32
CA PRO A 111 20.54 -4.32 3.82
C PRO A 111 20.56 -3.68 5.22
N ARG A 112 19.74 -2.66 5.46
CA ARG A 112 19.64 -1.98 6.77
C ARG A 112 19.11 -2.89 7.87
N LEU A 113 18.06 -3.66 7.59
CA LEU A 113 17.53 -4.65 8.53
C LEU A 113 18.63 -5.65 8.93
N GLY A 114 19.41 -6.11 7.95
CA GLY A 114 20.57 -6.96 8.22
C GLY A 114 21.58 -6.29 9.16
N SER A 115 22.00 -5.06 8.85
CA SER A 115 22.95 -4.30 9.69
C SER A 115 22.42 -4.05 11.11
N MET A 116 21.12 -3.80 11.25
CA MET A 116 20.45 -3.62 12.55
C MET A 116 20.46 -4.92 13.36
N LEU A 117 20.11 -6.05 12.74
CA LEU A 117 20.14 -7.36 13.40
C LEU A 117 21.57 -7.73 13.82
N LEU A 118 22.57 -7.40 13.00
CA LEU A 118 23.97 -7.60 13.34
C LEU A 118 24.41 -6.71 14.50
N SER A 119 24.01 -5.44 14.51
CA SER A 119 24.31 -4.50 15.61
C SER A 119 23.68 -4.98 16.93
N LEU A 120 22.43 -5.43 16.88
CA LEU A 120 21.75 -6.04 18.04
C LEU A 120 22.45 -7.31 18.52
N ALA A 121 22.92 -8.16 17.60
CA ALA A 121 23.65 -9.38 17.95
C ALA A 121 25.02 -9.09 18.57
N ARG A 122 25.66 -7.99 18.18
CA ARG A 122 26.98 -7.56 18.69
C ARG A 122 26.92 -6.74 19.98
N GLY A 123 25.79 -6.07 20.24
CA GLY A 123 25.62 -5.18 21.39
C GLY A 123 26.24 -3.78 21.21
N TYR A 124 26.65 -3.41 20.00
CA TYR A 124 27.15 -2.08 19.65
C TYR A 124 26.77 -1.74 18.18
N PRO A 125 26.69 -0.44 17.82
CA PRO A 125 26.37 -0.01 16.45
C PRO A 125 27.40 -0.55 15.45
N SER A 126 26.96 -0.98 14.25
CA SER A 126 27.88 -1.48 13.21
C SER A 126 28.96 -0.48 12.78
N SER A 127 28.71 0.82 12.98
CA SER A 127 29.68 1.89 12.72
C SER A 127 30.76 2.03 13.80
N TYR A 128 30.55 1.45 14.99
CA TYR A 128 31.49 1.55 16.09
C TYR A 128 32.41 0.32 16.11
N ARG A 129 33.67 0.52 15.73
CA ARG A 129 34.71 -0.50 15.88
C ARG A 129 35.52 -0.23 17.14
N PRO A 130 35.48 -1.11 18.17
CA PRO A 130 36.21 -0.89 19.42
C PRO A 130 37.72 -0.72 19.22
N ASP A 131 38.26 -1.34 18.18
CA ASP A 131 39.70 -1.43 17.95
C ASP A 131 40.29 -0.22 17.20
N GLY A 132 39.47 0.75 16.79
CA GLY A 132 39.90 1.92 16.01
C GLY A 132 40.52 1.60 14.64
N GLY A 133 40.52 0.32 14.24
CA GLY A 133 41.20 -0.14 13.03
C GLY A 133 40.44 0.21 11.75
N ALA A 134 41.13 0.90 10.84
CA ALA A 134 40.73 1.03 9.44
C ALA A 134 40.77 -0.36 8.79
N GLY A 135 39.60 -0.94 8.53
CA GLY A 135 39.50 -2.26 7.89
C GLY A 135 38.09 -2.55 7.41
N ILE A 136 37.90 -3.62 6.63
CA ILE A 136 36.57 -4.00 6.15
C ILE A 136 35.84 -4.80 7.24
N ASP A 137 34.62 -4.42 7.61
CA ASP A 137 33.74 -5.27 8.42
C ASP A 137 33.07 -6.31 7.54
N TRP A 138 33.76 -7.44 7.38
CA TRP A 138 33.31 -8.54 6.54
C TRP A 138 31.96 -9.11 6.95
N ALA A 139 31.60 -9.06 8.23
CA ALA A 139 30.32 -9.55 8.70
C ALA A 139 29.18 -8.58 8.38
N ALA A 140 29.38 -7.26 8.57
CA ALA A 140 28.40 -6.26 8.12
C ALA A 140 28.21 -6.31 6.60
N THR A 141 29.31 -6.43 5.85
CA THR A 141 29.32 -6.57 4.39
C THR A 141 28.54 -7.81 3.93
N ALA A 142 28.83 -8.98 4.52
CA ALA A 142 28.14 -10.22 4.18
C ALA A 142 26.64 -10.16 4.47
N VAL A 143 26.25 -9.53 5.57
CA VAL A 143 24.85 -9.36 5.96
C VAL A 143 24.13 -8.37 5.02
N ALA A 144 24.77 -7.26 4.66
CA ALA A 144 24.22 -6.30 3.70
C ALA A 144 24.05 -6.94 2.30
N LEU A 145 25.04 -7.71 1.84
CA LEU A 145 24.97 -8.48 0.59
C LEU A 145 23.85 -9.53 0.60
N ALA A 146 23.70 -10.27 1.70
CA ALA A 146 22.60 -11.20 1.87
C ALA A 146 21.25 -10.47 1.81
N GLY A 147 21.14 -9.31 2.48
CA GLY A 147 19.96 -8.44 2.41
C GLY A 147 19.65 -7.99 0.98
N LEU A 148 20.66 -7.50 0.26
CA LEU A 148 20.51 -7.04 -1.13
C LEU A 148 20.14 -8.19 -2.09
N ALA A 149 20.70 -9.39 -1.90
CA ALA A 149 20.32 -10.59 -2.64
C ALA A 149 18.87 -11.00 -2.37
N VAL A 150 18.42 -10.93 -1.11
CA VAL A 150 17.01 -11.16 -0.74
C VAL A 150 16.10 -10.10 -1.37
N ALA A 151 16.51 -8.83 -1.37
CA ALA A 151 15.79 -7.73 -2.02
C ALA A 151 15.62 -7.99 -3.52
N ALA A 152 16.71 -8.28 -4.23
CA ALA A 152 16.70 -8.57 -5.67
C ALA A 152 15.88 -9.83 -5.99
N GLY A 153 16.01 -10.89 -5.19
CA GLY A 153 15.20 -12.11 -5.32
C GLY A 153 13.71 -11.86 -5.12
N THR A 154 13.35 -11.04 -4.13
CA THR A 154 11.96 -10.63 -3.85
C THR A 154 11.41 -9.78 -4.98
N ALA A 155 12.19 -8.80 -5.48
CA ALA A 155 11.85 -7.98 -6.62
C ALA A 155 11.63 -8.82 -7.89
N GLY A 156 12.52 -9.77 -8.18
CA GLY A 156 12.36 -10.71 -9.29
C GLY A 156 11.12 -11.59 -9.17
N TRP A 157 10.83 -12.12 -7.97
CA TRP A 157 9.60 -12.88 -7.72
C TRP A 157 8.34 -12.05 -7.96
N LEU A 158 8.30 -10.81 -7.46
CA LEU A 158 7.21 -9.85 -7.68
C LEU A 158 7.08 -9.48 -9.16
N GLY A 159 8.20 -9.23 -9.85
CA GLY A 159 8.23 -9.01 -11.29
C GLY A 159 7.61 -10.16 -12.06
N ALA A 160 8.02 -11.40 -11.77
CA ALA A 160 7.44 -12.59 -12.40
C ALA A 160 5.95 -12.80 -12.09
N TRP A 161 5.53 -12.50 -10.87
CA TRP A 161 4.13 -12.53 -10.48
C TRP A 161 3.31 -11.47 -11.25
N SER A 162 3.82 -10.25 -11.30
CA SER A 162 3.21 -9.11 -11.97
C SER A 162 3.12 -9.32 -13.47
N GLY A 163 4.18 -9.79 -14.12
CA GLY A 163 4.22 -10.03 -15.57
C GLY A 163 3.19 -11.07 -16.02
N ARG A 164 2.95 -12.11 -15.22
CA ARG A 164 1.91 -13.11 -15.50
C ARG A 164 0.49 -12.53 -15.47
N ARG A 165 0.25 -11.47 -14.69
CA ARG A 165 -1.11 -10.98 -14.40
C ARG A 165 -1.46 -9.69 -15.09
N LEU A 166 -0.49 -8.81 -15.15
CA LEU A 166 -0.61 -7.44 -15.64
C LEU A 166 0.45 -7.19 -16.73
N PRO A 167 0.49 -8.01 -17.80
CA PRO A 167 1.25 -7.66 -18.99
C PRO A 167 0.67 -6.39 -19.62
N VAL A 168 1.51 -5.68 -20.35
CA VAL A 168 1.13 -4.51 -21.14
C VAL A 168 0.51 -5.03 -22.45
N ASP A 169 -0.79 -5.33 -22.42
CA ASP A 169 -1.48 -6.02 -23.53
C ASP A 169 -1.45 -5.21 -24.84
N TRP A 170 -1.51 -3.87 -24.78
CA TRP A 170 -1.42 -3.03 -25.97
C TRP A 170 -0.06 -3.11 -26.66
N ALA A 171 1.01 -3.36 -25.90
CA ALA A 171 2.35 -3.53 -26.44
C ALA A 171 2.48 -4.77 -27.32
N HIS A 172 1.69 -5.81 -27.02
CA HIS A 172 1.70 -7.06 -27.77
C HIS A 172 1.17 -6.91 -29.19
N ARG A 173 0.39 -5.85 -29.47
CA ARG A 173 -0.16 -5.56 -30.80
C ARG A 173 0.81 -4.80 -31.70
N THR A 174 1.94 -4.35 -31.16
CA THR A 174 2.99 -3.65 -31.92
C THR A 174 3.91 -4.65 -32.65
N ARG A 175 4.83 -4.14 -33.48
CA ARG A 175 5.86 -4.96 -34.15
C ARG A 175 6.75 -5.75 -33.17
N LEU A 176 6.80 -5.35 -31.90
CA LEU A 176 7.56 -6.04 -30.85
C LEU A 176 6.89 -7.35 -30.41
N GLY A 177 5.60 -7.55 -30.71
CA GLY A 177 4.84 -8.74 -30.35
C GLY A 177 4.97 -9.08 -28.86
N VAL A 178 5.27 -10.35 -28.58
CA VAL A 178 5.42 -10.90 -27.22
C VAL A 178 6.54 -10.22 -26.40
N ALA A 179 7.51 -9.58 -27.07
CA ALA A 179 8.58 -8.83 -26.39
C ALA A 179 8.14 -7.43 -25.93
N GLY A 180 7.00 -6.91 -26.39
CA GLY A 180 6.58 -5.53 -26.14
C GLY A 180 6.49 -5.18 -24.65
N SER A 181 5.91 -6.06 -23.83
CA SER A 181 5.85 -5.83 -22.37
C SER A 181 7.23 -5.85 -21.70
N ALA A 182 8.15 -6.67 -22.19
CA ALA A 182 9.51 -6.76 -21.65
C ALA A 182 10.32 -5.49 -21.95
N VAL A 183 10.12 -4.89 -23.12
CA VAL A 183 10.79 -3.64 -23.54
C VAL A 183 10.19 -2.41 -22.83
N ILE A 184 8.88 -2.37 -22.61
CA ILE A 184 8.21 -1.21 -21.98
C ILE A 184 8.45 -1.13 -20.48
N ALA A 185 8.58 -2.27 -19.79
CA ALA A 185 8.79 -2.29 -18.34
C ALA A 185 9.98 -1.41 -17.85
N PRO A 186 11.21 -1.54 -18.39
CA PRO A 186 12.32 -0.68 -17.99
C PRO A 186 12.09 0.79 -18.37
N ILE A 187 11.45 1.08 -19.50
CA ILE A 187 11.13 2.45 -19.93
C ILE A 187 10.19 3.13 -18.94
N VAL A 188 9.11 2.45 -18.53
CA VAL A 188 8.14 2.99 -17.56
C VAL A 188 8.79 3.16 -16.19
N MET A 189 9.58 2.17 -15.74
CA MET A 189 10.27 2.26 -14.46
C MET A 189 11.27 3.42 -14.44
N ALA A 190 12.07 3.59 -15.49
CA ALA A 190 12.98 4.72 -15.59
C ALA A 190 12.27 6.06 -15.70
N GLY A 191 11.16 6.14 -16.45
CA GLY A 191 10.32 7.33 -16.47
C GLY A 191 9.81 7.68 -15.07
N GLY A 192 9.41 6.67 -14.28
CA GLY A 192 9.06 6.82 -12.87
C GLY A 192 10.23 7.31 -12.02
N THR A 193 11.42 6.72 -12.15
CA THR A 193 12.63 7.13 -11.42
C THR A 193 13.03 8.56 -11.77
N LEU A 194 13.03 8.92 -13.05
CA LEU A 194 13.33 10.28 -13.51
C LEU A 194 12.27 11.28 -13.05
N ALA A 195 10.99 10.92 -13.07
CA ALA A 195 9.93 11.77 -12.54
C ALA A 195 10.08 11.99 -11.04
N MET A 196 10.43 10.95 -10.26
CA MET A 196 10.75 11.09 -8.84
C MET A 196 11.98 11.98 -8.62
N TYR A 197 13.04 11.80 -9.42
CA TYR A 197 14.23 12.64 -9.36
C TYR A 197 13.92 14.11 -9.68
N VAL A 198 13.23 14.38 -10.80
CA VAL A 198 12.80 15.73 -11.17
C VAL A 198 11.89 16.33 -10.12
N ALA A 199 10.96 15.56 -9.54
CA ALA A 199 10.12 16.04 -8.44
C ALA A 199 10.96 16.43 -7.21
N SER A 200 11.99 15.65 -6.88
CA SER A 200 12.92 15.97 -5.79
C SER A 200 13.88 17.13 -6.11
N ARG A 201 14.15 17.41 -7.40
CA ARG A 201 15.07 18.47 -7.88
C ARG A 201 14.38 19.80 -8.18
N ALA A 202 13.17 19.78 -8.72
CA ALA A 202 12.27 20.95 -8.72
C ALA A 202 12.03 21.45 -7.28
N GLY A 203 12.35 20.57 -6.32
CA GLY A 203 12.56 20.74 -4.90
C GLY A 203 13.66 21.72 -4.44
N SER A 204 14.81 21.58 -5.06
CA SER A 204 16.06 22.02 -4.48
C SER A 204 16.56 23.27 -5.18
N ASP A 205 15.97 24.42 -4.88
CA ASP A 205 16.72 25.70 -4.93
C ASP A 205 17.69 25.73 -3.75
N LEU A 206 18.55 24.71 -3.67
CA LEU A 206 19.70 24.73 -2.80
C LEU A 206 20.63 25.76 -3.44
N THR A 207 20.50 27.02 -3.04
CA THR A 207 21.65 27.92 -3.08
C THR A 207 22.77 27.13 -2.39
N PRO A 208 23.85 26.75 -3.09
CA PRO A 208 24.91 25.99 -2.48
C PRO A 208 25.34 26.77 -1.24
N GLN A 209 25.15 26.18 -0.06
CA GLN A 209 25.67 26.78 1.16
C GLN A 209 27.16 27.00 0.90
N GLU A 210 27.61 28.24 1.02
CA GLU A 210 29.01 28.56 0.79
C GLU A 210 29.89 27.65 1.67
N GLY A 211 30.71 26.82 1.03
CA GLY A 211 31.58 25.86 1.71
C GLY A 211 31.07 24.43 1.84
N VAL A 212 29.82 24.11 1.47
CA VAL A 212 29.29 22.74 1.47
C VAL A 212 29.03 22.29 0.02
N THR A 213 29.98 21.59 -0.57
CA THR A 213 29.79 20.90 -1.85
C THR A 213 28.97 19.63 -1.62
N ILE A 214 27.64 19.75 -1.67
CA ILE A 214 26.78 18.57 -1.73
C ILE A 214 26.94 17.98 -3.13
N LEU A 215 27.73 16.92 -3.22
CA LEU A 215 27.86 16.12 -4.43
C LEU A 215 26.57 15.32 -4.63
N GLU A 216 25.58 15.97 -5.25
CA GLU A 216 24.33 15.31 -5.59
C GLU A 216 24.57 14.30 -6.71
N ALA A 217 24.13 13.07 -6.48
CA ALA A 217 24.05 12.08 -7.54
C ALA A 217 23.19 12.63 -8.68
N GLU A 218 23.70 12.61 -9.91
CA GLU A 218 22.92 12.91 -11.12
C GLU A 218 22.47 11.58 -11.75
N PRO A 219 21.30 11.03 -11.36
CA PRO A 219 20.85 9.72 -11.82
C PRO A 219 20.36 9.75 -13.27
N VAL A 220 20.28 10.92 -13.93
CA VAL A 220 19.69 11.05 -15.27
C VAL A 220 20.45 10.19 -16.29
N LEU A 221 21.74 10.43 -16.47
CA LEU A 221 22.56 9.67 -17.42
C LEU A 221 22.66 8.18 -17.06
N PRO A 222 22.90 7.78 -15.80
CA PRO A 222 22.87 6.38 -15.38
C PRO A 222 21.54 5.68 -15.70
N VAL A 223 20.40 6.29 -15.37
CA VAL A 223 19.08 5.71 -15.61
C VAL A 223 18.77 5.59 -17.11
N LEU A 224 19.14 6.60 -17.91
CA LEU A 224 18.98 6.54 -19.37
C LEU A 224 19.83 5.43 -19.99
N LEU A 225 21.10 5.30 -19.56
CA LEU A 225 21.97 4.21 -20.01
C LEU A 225 21.40 2.85 -19.58
N TRP A 226 20.96 2.73 -18.33
CA TRP A 226 20.33 1.53 -17.82
C TRP A 226 19.14 1.11 -18.70
N VAL A 227 18.23 2.01 -19.07
CA VAL A 227 17.12 1.70 -19.99
C VAL A 227 17.62 1.28 -21.37
N ALA A 228 18.56 2.04 -21.93
CA ALA A 228 19.11 1.79 -23.26
C ALA A 228 19.70 0.39 -23.37
N LEU A 229 20.28 -0.14 -22.28
CA LEU A 229 20.83 -1.49 -22.20
C LEU A 229 19.77 -2.55 -21.81
N LEU A 230 18.92 -2.27 -20.81
CA LEU A 230 17.97 -3.26 -20.28
C LEU A 230 16.76 -3.49 -21.16
N ALA A 231 16.25 -2.47 -21.86
CA ALA A 231 15.10 -2.63 -22.76
C ALA A 231 15.37 -3.64 -23.89
N PRO A 232 16.47 -3.55 -24.67
CA PRO A 232 16.79 -4.56 -25.67
C PRO A 232 17.15 -5.91 -25.05
N LEU A 233 17.84 -5.93 -23.90
CA LEU A 233 18.17 -7.18 -23.21
C LEU A 233 16.93 -7.95 -22.75
N ALA A 234 15.95 -7.25 -22.16
CA ALA A 234 14.67 -7.83 -21.75
C ALA A 234 13.88 -8.34 -22.97
N GLY A 235 13.88 -7.57 -24.06
CA GLY A 235 13.28 -7.98 -25.34
C GLY A 235 13.93 -9.24 -25.93
N ALA A 236 15.26 -9.29 -25.98
CA ALA A 236 16.03 -10.45 -26.43
C ALA A 236 15.79 -11.67 -25.55
N THR A 237 15.75 -11.49 -24.23
CA THR A 237 15.46 -12.57 -23.27
C THR A 237 14.05 -13.15 -23.51
N ALA A 238 13.05 -12.28 -23.66
CA ALA A 238 11.68 -12.70 -23.98
C ALA A 238 11.61 -13.44 -25.33
N TRP A 239 12.35 -12.94 -26.34
CA TRP A 239 12.43 -13.55 -27.66
C TRP A 239 13.08 -14.95 -27.62
N ILE A 240 14.21 -15.13 -26.94
CA ILE A 240 14.89 -16.42 -26.78
C ILE A 240 13.95 -17.44 -26.12
N ILE A 241 13.21 -17.03 -25.09
CA ILE A 241 12.26 -17.91 -24.39
C ILE A 241 11.12 -18.33 -25.31
N HIS A 242 10.57 -17.40 -26.09
CA HIS A 242 9.38 -17.65 -26.90
C HIS A 242 9.69 -18.36 -28.23
N ARG A 243 10.72 -17.91 -28.95
CA ARG A 243 11.08 -18.41 -30.30
C ARG A 243 12.07 -19.57 -30.23
N VAL A 244 13.14 -19.43 -29.47
CA VAL A 244 14.24 -20.42 -29.43
C VAL A 244 13.95 -21.53 -28.40
N ARG A 245 13.09 -21.27 -27.41
CA ARG A 245 12.69 -22.19 -26.33
C ARG A 245 13.86 -22.68 -25.45
N ARG A 246 15.01 -21.98 -25.46
CA ARG A 246 16.20 -22.29 -24.65
C ARG A 246 16.21 -21.47 -23.35
N ARG A 247 15.60 -22.02 -22.29
CA ARG A 247 15.47 -21.32 -20.99
C ARG A 247 16.80 -21.00 -20.33
N VAL A 248 17.75 -21.95 -20.34
CA VAL A 248 19.08 -21.75 -19.72
C VAL A 248 19.80 -20.59 -20.39
N LEU A 249 19.85 -20.58 -21.73
CA LEU A 249 20.45 -19.49 -22.50
C LEU A 249 19.81 -18.14 -22.17
N ALA A 250 18.47 -18.06 -22.11
CA ALA A 250 17.79 -16.81 -21.78
C ALA A 250 18.13 -16.31 -20.37
N VAL A 251 18.19 -17.21 -19.38
CA VAL A 251 18.58 -16.85 -18.01
C VAL A 251 20.04 -16.38 -17.97
N THR A 252 20.95 -17.09 -18.64
CA THR A 252 22.37 -16.71 -18.72
C THR A 252 22.54 -15.34 -19.39
N VAL A 253 21.87 -15.09 -20.52
CA VAL A 253 21.89 -13.80 -21.21
C VAL A 253 21.33 -12.69 -20.32
N ALA A 254 20.21 -12.93 -19.65
CA ALA A 254 19.59 -11.96 -18.76
C ALA A 254 20.48 -11.60 -17.56
N VAL A 255 21.11 -12.60 -16.92
CA VAL A 255 21.98 -12.39 -15.75
C VAL A 255 23.28 -11.70 -16.16
N LEU A 256 24.01 -12.24 -17.14
CA LEU A 256 25.29 -11.65 -17.58
C LEU A 256 25.08 -10.27 -18.21
N GLY A 257 24.08 -10.12 -19.08
CA GLY A 257 23.75 -8.83 -19.68
C GLY A 257 23.28 -7.81 -18.65
N GLY A 258 22.54 -8.24 -17.62
CA GLY A 258 22.10 -7.37 -16.54
C GLY A 258 23.27 -6.88 -15.68
N LEU A 259 24.23 -7.76 -15.36
CA LEU A 259 25.45 -7.40 -14.63
C LEU A 259 26.31 -6.41 -15.42
N VAL A 260 26.54 -6.68 -16.72
CA VAL A 260 27.29 -5.76 -17.60
C VAL A 260 26.58 -4.40 -17.69
N ALA A 261 25.26 -4.39 -17.81
CA ALA A 261 24.51 -3.14 -17.85
C ALA A 261 24.60 -2.34 -16.55
N LEU A 262 24.57 -2.99 -15.40
CA LEU A 262 24.76 -2.34 -14.09
C LEU A 262 26.18 -1.81 -13.92
N ASP A 263 27.20 -2.55 -14.36
CA ASP A 263 28.60 -2.14 -14.32
C ASP A 263 28.84 -0.88 -15.18
N LEU A 264 28.34 -0.87 -16.42
CA LEU A 264 28.41 0.33 -17.27
C LEU A 264 27.63 1.51 -16.68
N THR A 265 26.49 1.23 -16.03
CA THR A 265 25.71 2.25 -15.32
C THR A 265 26.48 2.81 -14.11
N ALA A 266 27.26 1.96 -13.43
CA ALA A 266 28.11 2.35 -12.30
C ALA A 266 29.17 3.36 -12.71
N ILE A 267 29.84 3.10 -13.83
CA ILE A 267 30.87 3.96 -14.39
C ILE A 267 30.27 5.35 -14.72
N VAL A 268 29.09 5.38 -15.32
CA VAL A 268 28.41 6.66 -15.63
C VAL A 268 27.95 7.38 -14.36
N ALA A 269 27.45 6.65 -13.36
CA ALA A 269 27.00 7.23 -12.09
C ALA A 269 28.16 7.83 -11.29
N GLY A 270 29.31 7.14 -11.25
CA GLY A 270 30.50 7.59 -10.53
C GLY A 270 31.28 8.68 -11.26
N ARG A 271 31.03 8.90 -12.56
CA ARG A 271 31.81 9.82 -13.41
C ARG A 271 31.90 11.23 -12.83
N HIS A 272 30.76 11.82 -12.47
CA HIS A 272 30.73 13.20 -11.96
C HIS A 272 31.46 13.31 -10.63
N ALA A 273 31.23 12.34 -9.73
CA ALA A 273 31.90 12.28 -8.44
C ALA A 273 33.41 12.08 -8.58
N ALA A 274 33.87 11.21 -9.48
CA ALA A 274 35.28 10.99 -9.72
C ALA A 274 35.99 12.25 -10.24
N ILE A 275 35.34 13.01 -11.12
CA ILE A 275 35.89 14.29 -11.60
C ILE A 275 35.96 15.32 -10.46
N ALA A 276 34.89 15.43 -9.66
CA ALA A 276 34.84 16.40 -8.56
C ALA A 276 35.85 16.10 -7.45
N GLU A 277 36.07 14.81 -7.18
CA GLU A 277 36.96 14.32 -6.12
C GLU A 277 38.38 13.97 -6.65
N ASN A 278 38.68 14.28 -7.92
CA ASN A 278 39.96 14.01 -8.57
C ASN A 278 40.41 12.52 -8.47
N VAL A 279 39.46 11.59 -8.59
CA VAL A 279 39.70 10.15 -8.63
C VAL A 279 39.96 9.70 -10.06
N ASP A 280 41.02 8.92 -10.26
CA ASP A 280 41.36 8.37 -11.57
C ASP A 280 40.31 7.36 -12.08
N PHE A 281 39.96 7.47 -13.37
CA PHE A 281 39.01 6.59 -14.05
C PHE A 281 39.52 5.16 -14.22
N ASP A 282 40.82 4.91 -14.04
CA ASP A 282 41.39 3.56 -13.98
C ASP A 282 40.75 2.71 -12.86
N THR A 283 40.18 3.34 -11.84
CA THR A 283 39.45 2.67 -10.76
C THR A 283 37.99 2.34 -11.11
N ALA A 284 37.46 2.81 -12.25
CA ALA A 284 36.03 2.77 -12.55
C ALA A 284 35.44 1.35 -12.62
N LEU A 285 36.22 0.38 -13.11
CA LEU A 285 35.83 -1.04 -13.15
C LEU A 285 35.64 -1.66 -11.76
N TRP A 286 36.18 -1.02 -10.72
CA TRP A 286 36.04 -1.48 -9.33
C TRP A 286 34.86 -0.82 -8.62
N TRP A 287 34.28 0.28 -9.13
CA TRP A 287 33.22 0.99 -8.42
C TRP A 287 31.97 0.12 -8.20
N PHE A 288 31.53 -0.64 -9.20
CA PHE A 288 30.39 -1.56 -9.02
C PHE A 288 30.69 -2.67 -8.01
N PRO A 289 31.77 -3.46 -8.12
CA PRO A 289 32.15 -4.43 -7.08
C PRO A 289 32.22 -3.81 -5.68
N MET A 290 32.73 -2.58 -5.57
CA MET A 290 32.86 -1.87 -4.29
C MET A 290 31.51 -1.44 -3.71
N THR A 291 30.50 -1.16 -4.53
CA THR A 291 29.13 -0.91 -4.04
C THR A 291 28.50 -2.14 -3.37
N LEU A 292 29.00 -3.34 -3.68
CA LEU A 292 28.57 -4.57 -3.03
C LEU A 292 29.23 -4.74 -1.66
N LEU A 293 30.27 -3.98 -1.33
CA LEU A 293 30.96 -4.02 -0.04
C LEU A 293 30.31 -3.13 1.05
N ALA A 294 29.10 -2.63 0.80
CA ALA A 294 28.24 -1.91 1.75
C ALA A 294 28.87 -0.65 2.40
N PRO A 295 29.18 0.39 1.61
CA PRO A 295 29.80 1.63 2.12
C PRO A 295 28.92 2.38 3.13
N ASP A 296 27.58 2.30 3.01
CA ASP A 296 26.63 3.16 3.73
C ASP A 296 26.50 2.90 5.26
N GLY A 297 27.32 2.03 5.86
CA GLY A 297 27.08 1.49 7.21
C GLY A 297 28.30 1.31 8.13
N GLY A 298 29.47 1.84 7.77
CA GLY A 298 30.69 1.71 8.58
C GLY A 298 31.50 0.45 8.30
N ALA A 299 31.23 -0.23 7.18
CA ALA A 299 31.94 -1.45 6.81
C ALA A 299 33.35 -1.21 6.24
N GLY A 300 33.78 0.02 6.00
CA GLY A 300 35.17 0.28 5.66
C GLY A 300 35.46 1.75 5.43
N SER A 301 36.23 2.37 6.32
CA SER A 301 37.04 3.54 5.95
C SER A 301 38.25 3.02 5.20
N PHE A 302 38.53 3.55 4.01
CA PHE A 302 39.71 3.18 3.21
C PHE A 302 41.04 3.69 3.80
N GLY A 303 41.09 3.99 5.10
CA GLY A 303 42.25 4.41 5.86
C GLY A 303 42.63 5.89 5.64
N PRO A 304 43.40 6.50 6.55
CA PRO A 304 43.92 7.85 6.35
C PRO A 304 45.14 7.80 5.42
N VAL A 305 44.96 8.23 4.17
CA VAL A 305 46.07 8.52 3.24
C VAL A 305 45.75 9.86 2.61
N GLY A 306 46.69 10.80 2.68
CA GLY A 306 46.50 12.22 2.34
C GLY A 306 45.64 12.42 1.08
N GLN A 307 44.43 12.94 1.27
CA GLN A 307 43.48 13.39 0.24
C GLN A 307 42.72 12.36 -0.63
N GLY A 308 43.00 11.05 -0.62
CA GLY A 308 42.42 10.10 -1.61
C GLY A 308 41.31 9.12 -1.16
N SER A 309 41.20 8.78 0.13
CA SER A 309 40.26 7.73 0.59
C SER A 309 38.81 8.21 0.70
N TRP A 310 38.60 9.45 1.17
CA TRP A 310 37.29 10.10 1.23
C TRP A 310 36.67 10.31 -0.17
N ALA A 311 37.53 10.60 -1.14
CA ALA A 311 37.18 10.77 -2.55
C ALA A 311 36.56 9.47 -3.13
N ILE A 312 37.25 8.34 -2.98
CA ILE A 312 36.75 7.04 -3.45
C ILE A 312 35.49 6.61 -2.69
N GLU A 313 35.44 6.83 -1.37
CA GLU A 313 34.24 6.53 -0.57
C GLU A 313 33.02 7.33 -1.05
N THR A 314 33.20 8.61 -1.38
CA THR A 314 32.17 9.48 -1.93
C THR A 314 31.69 8.98 -3.29
N VAL A 315 32.61 8.62 -4.21
CA VAL A 315 32.24 8.00 -5.50
C VAL A 315 31.44 6.72 -5.28
N VAL A 316 31.94 5.80 -4.46
CA VAL A 316 31.30 4.50 -4.23
C VAL A 316 29.94 4.67 -3.55
N MET A 317 29.76 5.62 -2.63
CA MET A 317 28.47 5.93 -2.01
C MET A 317 27.45 6.46 -3.03
N ILE A 318 27.85 7.40 -3.90
CA ILE A 318 27.00 7.92 -4.98
C ILE A 318 26.57 6.82 -5.95
N VAL A 319 27.53 5.95 -6.32
CA VAL A 319 27.27 4.79 -7.16
C VAL A 319 26.34 3.81 -6.44
N THR A 320 26.52 3.58 -5.13
CA THR A 320 25.72 2.65 -4.31
C THR A 320 24.25 3.08 -4.24
N ASN A 321 24.01 4.36 -3.93
CA ASN A 321 22.68 4.97 -3.90
C ASN A 321 21.94 4.86 -5.23
N THR A 322 22.68 4.84 -6.35
CA THR A 322 22.11 4.69 -7.69
C THR A 322 21.90 3.22 -8.05
N LEU A 323 22.87 2.35 -7.78
CA LEU A 323 22.88 0.97 -8.28
C LEU A 323 22.06 0.00 -7.45
N HIS A 324 21.95 0.15 -6.13
CA HIS A 324 21.14 -0.78 -5.33
C HIS A 324 19.66 -0.79 -5.77
N PRO A 325 19.01 0.37 -5.99
CA PRO A 325 17.67 0.41 -6.59
C PRO A 325 17.64 -0.17 -8.01
N LEU A 326 18.63 0.14 -8.85
CA LEU A 326 18.68 -0.38 -10.22
C LEU A 326 18.93 -1.89 -10.29
N LEU A 327 19.66 -2.48 -9.35
CA LEU A 327 19.86 -3.92 -9.23
C LEU A 327 18.52 -4.62 -8.96
N THR A 328 17.76 -4.13 -7.98
CA THR A 328 16.43 -4.70 -7.66
C THR A 328 15.44 -4.46 -8.81
N ALA A 329 15.49 -3.29 -9.47
CA ALA A 329 14.70 -3.00 -10.67
C ALA A 329 15.07 -3.91 -11.86
N THR A 330 16.36 -4.20 -12.04
CA THR A 330 16.86 -5.13 -13.07
C THR A 330 16.30 -6.53 -12.86
N ALA A 331 16.36 -7.05 -11.62
CA ALA A 331 15.78 -8.34 -11.27
C ALA A 331 14.26 -8.36 -11.52
N PHE A 332 13.55 -7.29 -11.13
CA PHE A 332 12.11 -7.14 -11.37
C PHE A 332 11.78 -7.16 -12.86
N VAL A 333 12.41 -6.30 -13.66
CA VAL A 333 12.14 -6.12 -15.10
C VAL A 333 12.41 -7.39 -15.89
N LEU A 334 13.56 -8.03 -15.68
CA LEU A 334 13.91 -9.26 -16.39
C LEU A 334 12.90 -10.37 -16.09
N CYS A 335 12.54 -10.56 -14.81
CA CYS A 335 11.54 -11.55 -14.42
C CYS A 335 10.12 -11.20 -14.90
N TYR A 336 9.77 -9.91 -14.91
CA TYR A 336 8.51 -9.40 -15.46
C TYR A 336 8.41 -9.68 -16.96
N GLY A 337 9.41 -9.30 -17.75
CA GLY A 337 9.43 -9.50 -19.19
C GLY A 337 9.33 -10.98 -19.57
N VAL A 338 10.11 -11.85 -18.93
CA VAL A 338 10.06 -13.31 -19.12
C VAL A 338 8.68 -13.89 -18.81
N SER A 339 8.00 -13.34 -17.82
CA SER A 339 6.72 -13.83 -17.33
C SER A 339 5.53 -13.30 -18.12
N ALA A 340 5.62 -12.05 -18.59
CA ALA A 340 4.65 -11.41 -19.48
C ALA A 340 4.68 -12.03 -20.88
N ALA A 341 5.85 -12.46 -21.34
CA ALA A 341 6.06 -13.11 -22.64
C ALA A 341 5.46 -14.54 -22.76
N ARG A 342 4.83 -15.05 -21.71
CA ARG A 342 4.24 -16.40 -21.75
C ARG A 342 2.92 -16.35 -22.51
N PRO A 343 2.71 -17.24 -23.50
CA PRO A 343 1.43 -17.31 -24.20
C PRO A 343 0.31 -17.50 -23.17
N ARG A 344 -0.66 -16.57 -23.17
CA ARG A 344 -1.91 -16.79 -22.45
C ARG A 344 -2.69 -17.83 -23.26
N LEU A 345 -3.06 -18.93 -22.59
CA LEU A 345 -4.07 -19.83 -23.13
C LEU A 345 -5.36 -19.02 -23.18
N ASP A 346 -5.80 -18.70 -24.39
CA ASP A 346 -6.98 -17.86 -24.59
C ASP A 346 -8.21 -18.64 -24.10
N PRO A 347 -8.85 -18.23 -22.99
CA PRO A 347 -9.97 -18.99 -22.42
C PRO A 347 -11.14 -19.10 -23.38
N ALA A 348 -11.22 -18.19 -24.37
CA ALA A 348 -12.22 -18.18 -25.43
C ALA A 348 -12.20 -19.43 -26.32
N THR A 349 -11.13 -20.24 -26.28
CA THR A 349 -11.09 -21.54 -26.99
C THR A 349 -11.53 -22.72 -26.13
N ALA A 350 -11.83 -22.53 -24.84
CA ALA A 350 -12.44 -23.58 -24.04
C ALA A 350 -13.91 -23.73 -24.44
N PRO A 351 -14.38 -24.95 -24.80
CA PRO A 351 -15.78 -25.19 -25.17
C PRO A 351 -16.69 -24.73 -24.02
N ALA A 352 -17.71 -23.94 -24.35
CA ALA A 352 -18.65 -23.40 -23.39
C ALA A 352 -19.21 -24.56 -22.53
N PRO A 353 -19.11 -24.49 -21.18
CA PRO A 353 -19.64 -25.53 -20.33
C PRO A 353 -21.16 -25.67 -20.57
N ALA A 354 -21.60 -26.91 -20.74
CA ALA A 354 -23.01 -27.23 -20.94
C ALA A 354 -23.87 -26.65 -19.80
N PRO A 355 -25.07 -26.11 -20.10
CA PRO A 355 -25.92 -25.48 -19.10
C PRO A 355 -26.25 -26.48 -17.97
N ALA A 356 -25.87 -26.13 -16.74
CA ALA A 356 -26.12 -26.94 -15.57
C ALA A 356 -27.63 -26.99 -15.24
N PRO A 357 -28.17 -28.16 -14.83
CA PRO A 357 -29.58 -28.31 -14.48
C PRO A 357 -29.95 -27.45 -13.26
N ALA A 358 -31.14 -26.84 -13.33
CA ALA A 358 -31.65 -25.89 -12.35
C ALA A 358 -31.83 -26.55 -10.96
N PRO A 359 -31.22 -26.00 -9.89
CA PRO A 359 -31.38 -26.53 -8.54
C PRO A 359 -32.77 -26.22 -7.98
N ALA A 360 -33.46 -27.25 -7.47
CA ALA A 360 -34.76 -27.16 -6.83
C ALA A 360 -34.73 -26.23 -5.60
N SER A 361 -35.56 -25.19 -5.61
CA SER A 361 -35.63 -24.17 -4.57
C SER A 361 -36.44 -24.63 -3.36
N THR A 362 -35.76 -25.10 -2.30
CA THR A 362 -36.38 -25.28 -0.98
C THR A 362 -36.46 -23.94 -0.25
N GLY A 363 -37.70 -23.46 -0.12
CA GLY A 363 -38.05 -22.17 0.46
C GLY A 363 -38.15 -22.22 1.98
N THR A 364 -37.42 -21.33 2.65
CA THR A 364 -37.80 -20.81 3.97
C THR A 364 -37.25 -19.38 4.04
N THR A 365 -38.12 -18.41 3.79
CA THR A 365 -37.83 -16.97 3.80
C THR A 365 -38.05 -16.43 5.20
N ALA A 366 -36.99 -16.45 6.03
CA ALA A 366 -36.97 -15.69 7.27
C ALA A 366 -36.77 -14.21 6.94
N ALA A 367 -37.80 -13.39 7.17
CA ALA A 367 -37.77 -11.96 6.95
C ALA A 367 -36.68 -11.32 7.84
N ALA A 368 -35.63 -10.80 7.22
CA ALA A 368 -34.57 -10.08 7.91
C ALA A 368 -35.09 -8.69 8.29
N VAL A 369 -35.45 -8.51 9.56
CA VAL A 369 -35.79 -7.22 10.15
C VAL A 369 -34.60 -6.26 9.98
N PRO A 370 -34.78 -5.06 9.43
CA PRO A 370 -33.71 -4.09 9.24
C PRO A 370 -33.21 -3.56 10.60
N VAL A 371 -31.99 -3.97 11.00
CA VAL A 371 -31.34 -3.59 12.28
C VAL A 371 -30.49 -2.32 12.13
N ASP A 372 -30.97 -1.32 11.39
CA ASP A 372 -30.25 -0.07 11.15
C ASP A 372 -30.88 1.10 11.92
N GLY A 373 -30.79 1.10 13.26
CA GLY A 373 -31.39 2.15 14.10
C GLY A 373 -30.36 3.10 14.76
N PRO A 374 -29.76 2.77 15.92
CA PRO A 374 -29.07 3.77 16.75
C PRO A 374 -27.53 3.86 16.58
N SER A 375 -26.87 2.87 15.96
CA SER A 375 -25.41 2.85 15.82
C SER A 375 -24.90 3.77 14.70
N ALA A 376 -25.72 4.00 13.67
CA ALA A 376 -25.36 4.87 12.55
C ALA A 376 -25.20 6.33 12.96
N VAL A 377 -26.18 6.84 13.72
CA VAL A 377 -26.20 8.22 14.22
C VAL A 377 -25.02 8.49 15.17
N ARG A 378 -24.69 7.54 16.05
CA ARG A 378 -23.54 7.68 16.97
C ARG A 378 -22.22 7.78 16.22
N LEU A 379 -22.01 6.92 15.21
CA LEU A 379 -20.79 6.96 14.41
C LEU A 379 -20.68 8.24 13.58
N GLN A 380 -21.81 8.74 13.06
CA GLN A 380 -21.84 10.03 12.37
C GLN A 380 -21.43 11.18 13.29
N ARG A 381 -22.02 11.26 14.49
CA ARG A 381 -21.66 12.29 15.49
C ARG A 381 -20.20 12.20 15.90
N PHE A 382 -19.68 10.98 16.09
CA PHE A 382 -18.26 10.76 16.35
C PHE A 382 -17.38 11.30 15.21
N GLY A 383 -17.70 10.97 13.96
CA GLY A 383 -16.97 11.50 12.81
C GLY A 383 -17.00 13.03 12.73
N LEU A 384 -18.13 13.67 13.02
CA LEU A 384 -18.23 15.14 13.07
C LEU A 384 -17.41 15.75 14.21
N ALA A 385 -17.37 15.12 15.39
CA ALA A 385 -16.50 15.56 16.47
C ALA A 385 -15.02 15.47 16.08
N VAL A 386 -14.63 14.39 15.40
CA VAL A 386 -13.27 14.23 14.85
C VAL A 386 -12.94 15.29 13.80
N VAL A 387 -13.90 15.65 12.92
CA VAL A 387 -13.75 16.76 11.96
C VAL A 387 -13.48 18.07 12.69
N ALA A 388 -14.30 18.41 13.70
CA ALA A 388 -14.17 19.64 14.45
C ALA A 388 -12.82 19.73 15.19
N ILE A 389 -12.38 18.62 15.81
CA ILE A 389 -11.08 18.56 16.49
C ILE A 389 -9.94 18.67 15.49
N GLY A 390 -9.98 17.94 14.36
CA GLY A 390 -8.94 18.02 13.33
C GLY A 390 -8.80 19.42 12.73
N LEU A 391 -9.91 20.09 12.43
CA LEU A 391 -9.92 21.49 11.98
C LEU A 391 -9.39 22.44 13.06
N GLY A 392 -9.76 22.22 14.33
CA GLY A 392 -9.26 23.01 15.44
C GLY A 392 -7.75 22.87 15.62
N LEU A 393 -7.21 21.66 15.53
CA LEU A 393 -5.77 21.38 15.60
C LEU A 393 -5.02 22.00 14.42
N TRP A 394 -5.55 21.86 13.20
CA TRP A 394 -4.97 22.49 12.00
C TRP A 394 -4.96 24.01 12.13
N THR A 395 -6.09 24.61 12.52
CA THR A 395 -6.21 26.06 12.71
C THR A 395 -5.28 26.55 13.81
N TYR A 396 -5.24 25.88 14.96
CA TYR A 396 -4.34 26.21 16.07
C TYR A 396 -2.87 26.11 15.67
N GLY A 397 -2.51 25.05 14.94
CA GLY A 397 -1.17 24.89 14.39
C GLY A 397 -0.76 26.08 13.52
N LEU A 398 -1.63 26.47 12.59
CA LEU A 398 -1.36 27.57 11.65
C LEU A 398 -1.34 28.95 12.32
N THR A 399 -2.25 29.20 13.26
CA THR A 399 -2.52 30.55 13.78
C THR A 399 -1.86 30.87 15.12
N VAL A 400 -1.42 29.85 15.85
CA VAL A 400 -0.81 29.99 17.17
C VAL A 400 0.58 29.37 17.22
N LEU A 401 0.74 28.12 16.77
CA LEU A 401 2.05 27.46 16.83
C LEU A 401 3.04 28.03 15.83
N THR A 402 2.67 28.17 14.55
CA THR A 402 3.60 28.70 13.53
C THR A 402 4.13 30.09 13.89
N PRO A 403 3.31 31.10 14.26
CA PRO A 403 3.83 32.41 14.66
C PRO A 403 4.73 32.36 15.90
N GLY A 404 4.36 31.54 16.90
CA GLY A 404 5.17 31.38 18.12
C GLY A 404 6.54 30.77 17.84
N LEU A 405 6.68 29.98 16.77
CA LEU A 405 7.96 29.43 16.33
C LEU A 405 8.83 30.44 15.59
N SER A 406 8.23 31.42 14.92
CA SER A 406 8.97 32.52 14.31
C SER A 406 9.65 33.40 15.38
N GLU A 407 9.06 33.53 16.57
CA GLU A 407 9.70 34.20 17.71
C GLU A 407 10.93 33.43 18.22
N VAL A 408 10.88 32.09 18.24
CA VAL A 408 12.02 31.23 18.60
C VAL A 408 13.10 31.30 17.52
N ALA A 409 12.71 31.42 16.25
CA ALA A 409 13.63 31.55 15.12
C ALA A 409 14.53 32.78 15.20
N ALA A 410 14.05 33.85 15.85
CA ALA A 410 14.85 35.03 16.09
C ALA A 410 16.00 34.80 17.09
N VAL A 411 15.96 33.69 17.85
CA VAL A 411 16.96 33.34 18.88
C VAL A 411 17.94 32.28 18.39
N ASP A 412 17.46 31.26 17.66
CA ASP A 412 18.28 30.18 17.09
C ASP A 412 17.77 29.78 15.71
N GLU A 413 18.47 30.22 14.67
CA GLU A 413 18.09 29.98 13.27
C GLU A 413 18.07 28.49 12.92
N VAL A 414 19.01 27.69 13.44
CA VAL A 414 19.14 26.28 13.05
C VAL A 414 18.01 25.45 13.64
N GLN A 415 17.76 25.57 14.95
CA GLN A 415 16.67 24.86 15.60
C GLN A 415 15.28 25.32 15.12
N SER A 416 15.18 26.56 14.63
CA SER A 416 13.93 27.09 14.10
C SER A 416 13.39 26.28 12.93
N TRP A 417 14.26 25.82 12.03
CA TRP A 417 13.84 25.11 10.83
C TRP A 417 13.23 23.74 11.16
N GLU A 418 13.78 23.06 12.17
CA GLU A 418 13.23 21.79 12.66
C GLU A 418 11.84 22.00 13.27
N LEU A 419 11.69 23.03 14.11
CA LEU A 419 10.43 23.33 14.75
C LEU A 419 9.33 23.70 13.73
N HIS A 420 9.66 24.45 12.67
CA HIS A 420 8.70 24.77 11.61
C HIS A 420 8.26 23.52 10.84
N LEU A 421 9.19 22.59 10.54
CA LEU A 421 8.84 21.29 9.96
C LEU A 421 7.87 20.52 10.86
N TRP A 422 8.15 20.47 12.16
CA TRP A 422 7.33 19.77 13.14
C TRP A 422 5.92 20.37 13.26
N ALA A 423 5.81 21.70 13.31
CA ALA A 423 4.51 22.38 13.28
C ALA A 423 3.75 22.12 11.98
N GLN A 424 4.46 22.05 10.84
CA GLN A 424 3.84 21.69 9.57
C GLN A 424 3.30 20.26 9.57
N GLU A 425 4.05 19.27 10.06
CA GLU A 425 3.54 17.90 10.19
C GLU A 425 2.29 17.83 11.08
N LEU A 426 2.28 18.58 12.18
CA LEU A 426 1.14 18.64 13.09
C LEU A 426 -0.11 19.23 12.43
N ARG A 427 0.06 20.30 11.64
CA ARG A 427 -1.01 20.89 10.80
C ARG A 427 -1.54 19.90 9.77
N GLN A 428 -0.64 19.23 9.05
CA GLN A 428 -1.00 18.21 8.07
C GLN A 428 -1.74 17.03 8.74
N ALA A 429 -1.38 16.65 9.96
CA ALA A 429 -2.12 15.63 10.71
C ALA A 429 -3.51 16.11 11.14
N GLY A 430 -3.66 17.38 11.50
CA GLY A 430 -4.97 18.00 11.70
C GLY A 430 -5.87 17.86 10.46
N VAL A 431 -5.31 18.15 9.26
CA VAL A 431 -6.00 17.97 7.97
C VAL A 431 -6.37 16.50 7.74
N VAL A 432 -5.43 15.57 7.91
CA VAL A 432 -5.67 14.12 7.76
C VAL A 432 -6.78 13.66 8.72
N LEU A 433 -6.70 14.06 9.99
CA LEU A 433 -7.71 13.72 11.01
C LEU A 433 -9.09 14.24 10.61
N ALA A 434 -9.18 15.48 10.12
CA ALA A 434 -10.44 16.08 9.68
C ALA A 434 -11.03 15.35 8.46
N VAL A 435 -10.22 15.02 7.46
CA VAL A 435 -10.63 14.26 6.27
C VAL A 435 -11.11 12.87 6.64
N LEU A 436 -10.39 12.15 7.50
CA LEU A 436 -10.79 10.82 7.94
C LEU A 436 -12.07 10.87 8.79
N GLY A 437 -12.22 11.88 9.65
CA GLY A 437 -13.46 12.15 10.38
C GLY A 437 -14.65 12.38 9.45
N LEU A 438 -14.45 13.13 8.36
CA LEU A 438 -15.46 13.38 7.34
C LEU A 438 -15.90 12.08 6.67
N ILE A 439 -14.94 11.22 6.30
CA ILE A 439 -15.21 9.92 5.70
C ILE A 439 -16.04 9.03 6.63
N VAL A 440 -15.77 9.05 7.95
CA VAL A 440 -16.56 8.33 8.95
C VAL A 440 -17.96 8.91 9.08
N ALA A 441 -18.07 10.24 9.15
CA ALA A 441 -19.35 10.92 9.29
C ALA A 441 -20.27 10.68 8.09
N ALA A 442 -19.72 10.66 6.88
CA ALA A 442 -20.47 10.43 5.65
C ALA A 442 -20.54 8.95 5.24
N ALA A 443 -19.98 8.00 6.01
CA ALA A 443 -19.80 6.61 5.58
C ALA A 443 -21.05 5.91 5.02
N GLY A 444 -22.26 6.37 5.39
CA GLY A 444 -23.56 5.89 4.87
C GLY A 444 -24.19 6.68 3.70
N ARG A 445 -23.60 7.77 3.21
CA ARG A 445 -24.24 8.74 2.27
C ARG A 445 -23.83 8.62 0.79
N GLY A 446 -23.32 7.47 0.33
CA GLY A 446 -22.81 7.33 -1.06
C GLY A 446 -21.29 7.32 -1.15
N PRO A 447 -20.64 7.52 -2.31
CA PRO A 447 -19.19 7.40 -2.49
C PRO A 447 -18.40 8.54 -1.82
N VAL A 448 -17.98 8.34 -0.56
CA VAL A 448 -17.32 9.37 0.27
C VAL A 448 -15.81 9.44 0.12
N LEU A 449 -15.16 8.35 -0.29
CA LEU A 449 -13.69 8.28 -0.31
C LEU A 449 -13.11 9.33 -1.24
N LEU A 450 -13.64 9.46 -2.46
CA LEU A 450 -13.13 10.42 -3.45
C LEU A 450 -13.34 11.88 -2.99
N PRO A 451 -14.55 12.32 -2.58
CA PRO A 451 -14.73 13.68 -2.06
C PRO A 451 -13.91 13.99 -0.82
N GLY A 452 -13.73 13.03 0.09
CA GLY A 452 -12.87 13.20 1.27
C GLY A 452 -11.40 13.41 0.87
N LEU A 453 -10.88 12.57 -0.02
CA LEU A 453 -9.51 12.68 -0.53
C LEU A 453 -9.29 13.98 -1.31
N LEU A 454 -10.27 14.43 -2.10
CA LEU A 454 -10.24 15.73 -2.78
C LEU A 454 -10.21 16.88 -1.77
N GLY A 455 -10.99 16.80 -0.69
CA GLY A 455 -10.94 17.78 0.40
C GLY A 455 -9.54 17.88 1.02
N GLY A 456 -8.88 16.74 1.29
CA GLY A 456 -7.49 16.73 1.75
C GLY A 456 -6.49 17.29 0.73
N ALA A 457 -6.65 16.93 -0.55
CA ALA A 457 -5.81 17.43 -1.64
C ALA A 457 -5.94 18.94 -1.86
N VAL A 458 -7.05 19.56 -1.44
CA VAL A 458 -7.24 21.02 -1.44
C VAL A 458 -6.71 21.65 -0.15
N LEU A 459 -6.98 21.06 1.02
CA LEU A 459 -6.55 21.60 2.31
C LEU A 459 -5.03 21.61 2.49
N LEU A 460 -4.30 20.61 1.97
CA LEU A 460 -2.84 20.54 2.12
C LEU A 460 -2.10 21.68 1.37
N PRO A 461 -2.36 21.97 0.08
CA PRO A 461 -1.78 23.15 -0.58
C PRO A 461 -2.26 24.46 0.03
N LEU A 462 -3.49 24.50 0.52
CA LEU A 462 -4.08 25.69 1.14
C LEU A 462 -3.41 26.03 2.47
N ASP A 463 -3.07 25.01 3.27
CA ASP A 463 -2.23 25.16 4.47
C ASP A 463 -0.90 25.84 4.13
N SER A 464 -0.17 25.29 3.15
CA SER A 464 1.09 25.88 2.68
C SER A 464 0.91 27.31 2.15
N PHE A 465 -0.15 27.57 1.38
CA PHE A 465 -0.40 28.90 0.82
C PHE A 465 -0.70 29.95 1.89
N LEU A 466 -1.53 29.62 2.89
CA LEU A 466 -1.87 30.54 3.98
C LEU A 466 -0.63 30.89 4.82
N ASP A 467 0.25 29.91 4.99
CA ASP A 467 1.53 30.07 5.67
C ASP A 467 2.47 31.00 4.92
N ALA A 468 2.71 30.71 3.63
CA ALA A 468 3.57 31.53 2.77
C ALA A 468 3.05 32.96 2.54
N ALA A 469 1.73 33.16 2.61
CA ALA A 469 1.12 34.47 2.50
C ALA A 469 1.17 35.29 3.80
N ASP A 470 1.81 34.76 4.86
CA ASP A 470 1.83 35.33 6.20
C ASP A 470 0.42 35.67 6.73
N LEU A 471 -0.55 34.84 6.35
CA LEU A 471 -1.91 34.89 6.88
C LEU A 471 -2.02 34.03 8.15
N THR A 472 -0.91 33.95 8.88
CA THR A 472 -0.77 33.26 10.16
C THR A 472 -0.93 34.26 11.30
N GLY A 473 -1.57 33.86 12.39
CA GLY A 473 -1.76 34.70 13.57
C GLY A 473 -3.12 34.53 14.25
N PRO A 474 -3.24 34.88 15.55
CA PRO A 474 -4.48 34.68 16.31
C PRO A 474 -5.70 35.38 15.69
N GLY A 475 -5.48 36.51 15.00
CA GLY A 475 -6.54 37.25 14.31
C GLY A 475 -7.14 36.53 13.09
N THR A 476 -6.41 35.59 12.47
CA THR A 476 -6.88 34.87 11.27
C THR A 476 -7.64 33.58 11.59
N VAL A 477 -7.74 33.19 12.88
CA VAL A 477 -8.45 31.99 13.35
C VAL A 477 -9.84 31.81 12.73
N PRO A 478 -10.74 32.82 12.73
CA PRO A 478 -12.09 32.63 12.16
C PRO A 478 -12.06 32.40 10.65
N GLY A 479 -11.16 33.08 9.93
CA GLY A 479 -11.02 32.96 8.48
C GLY A 479 -10.50 31.59 8.07
N THR A 480 -9.41 31.14 8.70
CA THR A 480 -8.81 29.82 8.49
C THR A 480 -9.79 28.71 8.82
N LEU A 481 -10.46 28.78 9.97
CA LEU A 481 -11.47 27.78 10.35
C LEU A 481 -12.65 27.77 9.37
N GLY A 482 -13.16 28.94 8.98
CA GLY A 482 -14.26 29.08 8.02
C GLY A 482 -13.93 28.47 6.65
N LEU A 483 -12.72 28.69 6.16
CA LEU A 483 -12.19 28.11 4.92
C LEU A 483 -12.09 26.58 5.00
N GLY A 484 -11.56 26.06 6.12
CA GLY A 484 -11.52 24.61 6.38
C GLY A 484 -12.91 23.97 6.39
N VAL A 485 -13.87 24.61 7.06
CA VAL A 485 -15.29 24.20 7.06
C VAL A 485 -15.88 24.24 5.65
N ALA A 486 -15.61 25.28 4.86
CA ALA A 486 -16.11 25.41 3.49
C ALA A 486 -15.60 24.27 2.57
N VAL A 487 -14.32 23.91 2.67
CA VAL A 487 -13.76 22.79 1.87
C VAL A 487 -14.39 21.46 2.27
N LEU A 488 -14.47 21.16 3.57
CA LEU A 488 -15.02 19.87 4.03
C LEU A 488 -16.54 19.76 3.83
N THR A 489 -17.29 20.86 3.94
CA THR A 489 -18.73 20.88 3.61
C THR A 489 -18.97 20.69 2.12
N THR A 490 -18.10 21.22 1.25
CA THR A 490 -18.13 20.94 -0.19
C THR A 490 -17.89 19.45 -0.46
N GLY A 491 -16.89 18.83 0.19
CA GLY A 491 -16.65 17.39 0.12
C GLY A 491 -17.83 16.55 0.63
N TRP A 492 -18.48 16.98 1.71
CA TRP A 492 -19.71 16.37 2.23
C TRP A 492 -20.85 16.44 1.21
N TRP A 493 -21.08 17.61 0.62
CA TRP A 493 -22.13 17.84 -0.37
C TRP A 493 -21.91 17.00 -1.64
N LEU A 494 -20.68 17.00 -2.18
CA LEU A 494 -20.30 16.17 -3.34
C LEU A 494 -20.56 14.68 -3.12
N SER A 495 -20.32 14.19 -1.89
CA SER A 495 -20.61 12.80 -1.53
C SER A 495 -22.10 12.46 -1.68
N GLY A 496 -22.99 13.41 -1.35
CA GLY A 496 -24.44 13.26 -1.53
C GLY A 496 -24.85 13.29 -3.00
N VAL A 497 -24.33 14.25 -3.77
CA VAL A 497 -24.64 14.39 -5.21
C VAL A 497 -24.25 13.13 -6.00
N LEU A 498 -23.04 12.60 -5.75
CA LEU A 498 -22.56 11.38 -6.39
C LEU A 498 -23.35 10.14 -5.93
N GLY A 499 -23.88 10.15 -4.71
CA GLY A 499 -24.77 9.10 -4.19
C GLY A 499 -26.10 9.05 -4.92
N ASP A 500 -26.70 10.21 -5.20
CA ASP A 500 -28.01 10.32 -5.85
C ASP A 500 -27.97 9.95 -7.34
N GLN A 501 -26.88 10.26 -8.05
CA GLN A 501 -26.73 9.95 -9.49
C GLN A 501 -26.73 8.45 -9.77
N GLY A 502 -26.12 7.64 -8.90
CA GLY A 502 -26.10 6.18 -9.03
C GLY A 502 -27.48 5.52 -8.91
N GLY A 503 -28.45 6.20 -8.28
CA GLY A 503 -29.82 5.69 -8.11
C GLY A 503 -30.79 6.05 -9.24
N ARG A 504 -30.51 7.08 -10.04
CA ARG A 504 -31.43 7.59 -11.09
C ARG A 504 -31.10 7.11 -12.51
N ALA A 505 -29.92 6.53 -12.73
CA ALA A 505 -29.40 6.23 -14.07
C ALA A 505 -29.93 4.93 -14.73
N THR A 506 -30.95 4.25 -14.19
CA THR A 506 -31.73 3.30 -15.02
C THR A 506 -32.83 4.08 -15.73
N PRO A 507 -32.67 4.43 -17.02
CA PRO A 507 -33.69 5.14 -17.74
C PRO A 507 -34.92 4.23 -17.78
N ARG A 508 -36.05 4.73 -17.30
CA ARG A 508 -37.41 4.21 -17.56
C ARG A 508 -37.78 4.32 -19.05
N GLY A 509 -36.83 4.05 -19.94
CA GLY A 509 -36.91 4.16 -21.40
C GLY A 509 -37.08 2.81 -22.06
N ARG A 510 -37.87 1.92 -21.45
CA ARG A 510 -38.61 0.91 -22.19
C ARG A 510 -39.89 0.73 -21.39
N SER A 511 -40.99 1.12 -22.01
CA SER A 511 -42.33 0.72 -21.66
C SER A 511 -42.38 -0.80 -21.61
N GLU A 512 -41.93 -1.38 -20.49
CA GLU A 512 -42.42 -2.69 -20.10
C GLU A 512 -43.94 -2.53 -19.99
N PRO A 513 -44.71 -3.34 -20.75
CA PRO A 513 -46.16 -3.27 -20.74
C PRO A 513 -46.63 -3.38 -19.30
N ALA A 514 -47.58 -2.51 -18.95
CA ALA A 514 -48.15 -2.39 -17.61
C ALA A 514 -48.49 -3.78 -17.05
N VAL A 515 -47.60 -4.32 -16.22
CA VAL A 515 -47.93 -5.46 -15.38
C VAL A 515 -48.98 -4.92 -14.41
N PRO A 516 -50.21 -5.46 -14.43
CA PRO A 516 -51.30 -4.94 -13.62
C PRO A 516 -50.90 -4.92 -12.15
N PRO A 517 -51.40 -3.94 -11.36
CA PRO A 517 -51.09 -3.81 -9.94
C PRO A 517 -51.61 -5.04 -9.19
N GLY A 518 -50.76 -6.06 -9.05
CA GLY A 518 -50.99 -7.19 -8.19
C GLY A 518 -50.98 -6.72 -6.72
N PRO A 519 -51.87 -7.24 -5.87
CA PRO A 519 -52.02 -6.77 -4.50
C PRO A 519 -50.73 -7.01 -3.69
N ALA A 520 -50.24 -5.92 -3.08
CA ALA A 520 -49.40 -5.88 -1.89
C ALA A 520 -48.26 -6.93 -1.79
N GLY A 521 -47.20 -6.75 -2.59
CA GLY A 521 -45.95 -7.52 -2.45
C GLY A 521 -44.72 -6.63 -2.55
N ALA A 522 -44.46 -5.83 -1.52
CA ALA A 522 -43.34 -4.88 -1.46
C ALA A 522 -41.98 -5.58 -1.59
N THR A 523 -41.47 -5.67 -2.82
CA THR A 523 -40.09 -6.10 -3.11
C THR A 523 -39.13 -4.95 -2.83
N TYR A 524 -38.84 -4.72 -1.54
CA TYR A 524 -37.72 -3.87 -1.13
C TYR A 524 -36.40 -4.54 -1.50
N ARG A 525 -35.82 -4.12 -2.63
CA ARG A 525 -34.46 -4.46 -3.05
C ARG A 525 -33.48 -3.81 -2.06
N GLN A 526 -33.12 -4.53 -0.99
CA GLN A 526 -32.07 -4.08 -0.07
C GLN A 526 -30.73 -4.02 -0.82
N VAL A 527 -30.29 -2.80 -1.10
CA VAL A 527 -28.94 -2.52 -1.62
C VAL A 527 -27.92 -2.92 -0.54
N PRO A 528 -26.76 -3.54 -0.89
CA PRO A 528 -25.71 -3.99 0.05
C PRO A 528 -24.91 -2.86 0.73
N LEU A 529 -25.60 -1.84 1.24
CA LEU A 529 -25.07 -0.69 1.98
C LEU A 529 -24.18 -1.06 3.20
N PRO A 530 -24.43 -2.15 3.96
CA PRO A 530 -23.62 -2.47 5.14
C PRO A 530 -22.17 -2.81 4.82
N GLU A 531 -21.90 -3.48 3.70
CA GLU A 531 -20.55 -3.94 3.35
C GLU A 531 -19.66 -2.81 2.87
N VAL A 532 -20.22 -1.94 2.01
CA VAL A 532 -19.52 -0.75 1.50
C VAL A 532 -19.15 0.17 2.66
N ARG A 533 -20.07 0.36 3.61
CA ARG A 533 -19.83 1.13 4.83
C ARG A 533 -18.71 0.52 5.67
N ARG A 534 -18.76 -0.79 5.96
CA ARG A 534 -17.70 -1.47 6.73
C ARG A 534 -16.34 -1.38 6.06
N ARG A 535 -16.25 -1.47 4.72
CA ARG A 535 -14.98 -1.30 4.00
C ARG A 535 -14.37 0.08 4.19
N ARG A 536 -15.18 1.13 4.11
CA ARG A 536 -14.72 2.51 4.33
C ARG A 536 -14.19 2.70 5.75
N LEU A 537 -14.91 2.17 6.74
CA LEU A 537 -14.47 2.23 8.13
C LEU A 537 -13.18 1.43 8.35
N ALA A 538 -13.02 0.28 7.70
CA ALA A 538 -11.77 -0.49 7.75
C ALA A 538 -10.61 0.26 7.11
N TRP A 539 -10.86 0.97 6.01
CA TRP A 539 -9.89 1.82 5.34
C TRP A 539 -9.46 2.99 6.23
N VAL A 540 -10.42 3.74 6.81
CA VAL A 540 -10.13 4.85 7.74
C VAL A 540 -9.32 4.35 8.94
N SER A 541 -9.71 3.20 9.48
CA SER A 541 -9.04 2.63 10.64
C SER A 541 -7.58 2.29 10.37
N ALA A 542 -7.28 1.69 9.22
CA ALA A 542 -5.91 1.40 8.80
C ALA A 542 -5.09 2.68 8.53
N MET A 543 -5.69 3.68 7.88
CA MET A 543 -5.06 4.99 7.64
C MET A 543 -4.66 5.67 8.95
N ALA A 544 -5.61 5.79 9.88
CA ALA A 544 -5.39 6.45 11.17
C ALA A 544 -4.36 5.71 12.03
N ALA A 545 -4.34 4.36 11.97
CA ALA A 545 -3.35 3.54 12.69
C ALA A 545 -1.91 3.72 12.18
N LEU A 546 -1.73 3.95 10.88
CA LEU A 546 -0.41 4.21 10.29
C LEU A 546 0.04 5.65 10.53
N CYS A 547 -0.88 6.61 10.44
CA CYS A 547 -0.54 8.03 10.62
C CYS A 547 -0.31 8.43 12.08
N ALA A 548 -0.92 7.75 13.06
CA ALA A 548 -0.79 8.13 14.48
C ALA A 548 0.67 8.08 14.96
N PRO A 549 1.42 6.96 14.82
CA PRO A 549 2.80 6.90 15.31
C PRO A 549 3.80 7.64 14.43
N ALA A 550 3.46 7.94 13.17
CA ALA A 550 4.28 8.75 12.28
C ALA A 550 4.61 10.13 12.89
N LEU A 551 3.65 10.75 13.58
CA LEU A 551 3.87 12.01 14.30
C LEU A 551 4.82 11.91 15.50
N LEU A 552 4.98 10.71 16.07
CA LEU A 552 5.89 10.50 17.19
C LEU A 552 7.35 10.44 16.74
N ALA A 553 7.62 10.22 15.45
CA ALA A 553 8.97 10.20 14.90
C ALA A 553 9.66 11.58 14.98
N ARG A 554 8.89 12.65 15.17
CA ARG A 554 9.32 14.06 15.22
C ARG A 554 8.78 14.80 16.46
N ALA A 555 8.31 14.06 17.46
CA ALA A 555 7.85 14.67 18.70
C ALA A 555 9.06 15.13 19.53
N SER A 556 9.22 16.45 19.68
CA SER A 556 10.19 17.06 20.58
C SER A 556 9.62 17.32 21.97
N GLY A 557 10.53 17.47 22.93
CA GLY A 557 10.21 17.53 24.35
C GLY A 557 9.84 18.91 24.77
N PRO A 558 9.37 19.03 26.02
CA PRO A 558 9.44 20.30 26.70
C PRO A 558 10.91 20.66 26.86
N ASP A 559 11.44 21.38 25.86
CA ASP A 559 12.71 22.09 25.93
C ASP A 559 12.40 23.60 25.98
N ALA A 560 13.38 24.41 26.38
CA ALA A 560 13.25 25.86 26.50
C ALA A 560 12.81 26.53 25.18
N LEU A 561 13.06 25.87 24.05
CA LEU A 561 12.79 26.38 22.70
C LEU A 561 11.52 25.78 22.06
N THR A 562 10.87 24.80 22.71
CA THR A 562 9.61 24.23 22.22
C THR A 562 8.42 25.01 22.78
N PRO A 563 7.51 25.56 21.94
CA PRO A 563 6.31 26.22 22.44
C PRO A 563 5.50 25.29 23.35
N ALA A 564 5.07 25.78 24.52
CA ALA A 564 4.39 24.95 25.53
C ALA A 564 3.15 24.20 24.99
N GLY A 565 2.50 24.73 23.95
CA GLY A 565 1.37 24.10 23.29
C GLY A 565 1.74 22.90 22.40
N TYR A 566 2.97 22.82 21.89
CA TYR A 566 3.34 21.82 20.88
C TYR A 566 3.25 20.37 21.39
N PRO A 567 3.86 19.97 22.53
CA PRO A 567 3.75 18.60 23.03
C PRO A 567 2.31 18.19 23.33
N THR A 568 1.51 19.14 23.84
CA THR A 568 0.08 18.92 24.15
C THR A 568 -0.73 18.65 22.88
N VAL A 569 -0.54 19.45 21.84
CA VAL A 569 -1.25 19.31 20.56
C VAL A 569 -0.82 18.04 19.83
N THR A 570 0.47 17.70 19.87
CA THR A 570 0.98 16.41 19.35
C THR A 570 0.33 15.23 20.07
N ALA A 571 0.32 15.22 21.41
CA ALA A 571 -0.32 14.17 22.19
C ALA A 571 -1.83 14.04 21.89
N ILE A 572 -2.56 15.16 21.78
CA ILE A 572 -3.97 15.17 21.41
C ILE A 572 -4.17 14.59 20.00
N THR A 573 -3.35 15.00 19.03
CA THR A 573 -3.47 14.56 17.63
C THR A 573 -3.24 13.07 17.49
N VAL A 574 -2.17 12.57 18.10
CA VAL A 574 -1.84 11.13 18.14
C VAL A 574 -2.94 10.35 18.86
N GLY A 575 -3.43 10.84 20.00
CA GLY A 575 -4.53 10.24 20.74
C GLY A 575 -5.82 10.15 19.93
N MET A 576 -6.16 11.20 19.19
CA MET A 576 -7.36 11.27 18.36
C MET A 576 -7.29 10.38 17.12
N LEU A 577 -6.15 10.32 16.43
CA LEU A 577 -5.92 9.36 15.34
C LEU A 577 -6.00 7.92 15.85
N THR A 578 -5.42 7.63 17.01
CA THR A 578 -5.53 6.32 17.66
C THR A 578 -6.97 5.97 18.02
N ALA A 579 -7.71 6.91 18.60
CA ALA A 579 -9.11 6.73 18.97
C ALA A 579 -9.98 6.48 17.73
N LEU A 580 -9.77 7.27 16.67
CA LEU A 580 -10.42 7.10 15.38
C LEU A 580 -10.15 5.70 14.81
N ALA A 581 -8.90 5.24 14.84
CA ALA A 581 -8.50 3.91 14.39
C ALA A 581 -9.26 2.81 15.14
N MET A 582 -9.28 2.86 16.47
CA MET A 582 -9.88 1.81 17.30
C MET A 582 -11.42 1.83 17.27
N VAL A 583 -12.05 3.00 17.29
CA VAL A 583 -13.52 3.12 17.21
C VAL A 583 -14.04 2.63 15.86
N THR A 584 -13.36 2.97 14.76
CA THR A 584 -13.74 2.48 13.43
C THR A 584 -13.47 0.97 13.29
N ALA A 585 -12.40 0.43 13.88
CA ALA A 585 -12.15 -1.02 13.95
C ALA A 585 -13.30 -1.78 14.65
N LEU A 586 -13.77 -1.25 15.78
CA LEU A 586 -14.92 -1.80 16.51
C LEU A 586 -16.21 -1.74 15.68
N ALA A 587 -16.43 -0.64 14.93
CA ALA A 587 -17.58 -0.51 14.05
C ALA A 587 -17.55 -1.52 12.88
N VAL A 588 -16.37 -1.88 12.38
CA VAL A 588 -16.19 -2.89 11.32
C VAL A 588 -16.53 -4.30 11.82
N ARG A 589 -16.16 -4.62 13.06
CA ARG A 589 -16.34 -5.95 13.69
C ARG A 589 -17.78 -6.45 13.62
N GLY A 590 -18.77 -5.56 13.70
CA GLY A 590 -20.20 -5.86 13.61
C GLY A 590 -20.80 -6.52 14.86
N ASP A 591 -20.02 -7.33 15.58
CA ASP A 591 -20.43 -7.90 16.87
C ASP A 591 -20.22 -6.87 17.99
N ARG A 592 -21.25 -6.63 18.80
CA ARG A 592 -21.14 -5.73 19.96
C ARG A 592 -20.22 -6.37 21.01
N LEU A 593 -19.12 -5.69 21.32
CA LEU A 593 -18.33 -6.01 22.49
C LEU A 593 -19.04 -5.48 23.75
N PRO A 594 -18.98 -6.20 24.88
CA PRO A 594 -19.40 -5.62 26.15
C PRO A 594 -18.57 -4.38 26.45
N LEU A 595 -19.19 -3.36 27.05
CA LEU A 595 -18.55 -2.07 27.34
C LEU A 595 -17.23 -2.24 28.10
N ALA A 596 -17.20 -3.18 29.06
CA ALA A 596 -16.03 -3.53 29.86
C ALA A 596 -14.82 -4.04 29.04
N VAL A 597 -15.04 -4.53 27.81
CA VAL A 597 -13.96 -4.95 26.89
C VAL A 597 -13.69 -3.88 25.84
N ALA A 598 -14.73 -3.19 25.36
CA ALA A 598 -14.59 -2.13 24.36
C ALA A 598 -13.80 -0.93 24.91
N VAL A 599 -14.06 -0.51 26.15
CA VAL A 599 -13.38 0.62 26.79
C VAL A 599 -11.87 0.38 26.91
N PRO A 600 -11.35 -0.72 27.49
CA PRO A 600 -9.90 -0.94 27.53
C PRO A 600 -9.31 -1.19 26.14
N ALA A 601 -10.03 -1.85 25.23
CA ALA A 601 -9.55 -2.06 23.87
C ALA A 601 -9.28 -0.75 23.11
N VAL A 602 -10.05 0.31 23.36
CA VAL A 602 -9.81 1.64 22.79
C VAL A 602 -8.89 2.47 23.68
N GLY A 603 -9.17 2.49 24.98
CA GLY A 603 -8.53 3.36 25.97
C GLY A 603 -7.06 3.04 26.18
N THR A 604 -6.65 1.77 26.21
CA THR A 604 -5.24 1.41 26.45
C THR A 604 -4.32 1.87 25.32
N PRO A 605 -4.58 1.61 24.03
CA PRO A 605 -3.75 2.14 22.95
C PRO A 605 -3.75 3.67 22.89
N VAL A 606 -4.91 4.31 23.12
CA VAL A 606 -5.01 5.79 23.12
C VAL A 606 -4.18 6.37 24.25
N LEU A 607 -4.34 5.88 25.48
CA LEU A 607 -3.58 6.37 26.63
C LEU A 607 -2.09 6.13 26.45
N ALA A 608 -1.69 4.95 25.96
CA ALA A 608 -0.29 4.64 25.71
C ALA A 608 0.34 5.62 24.70
N LEU A 609 -0.34 5.91 23.59
CA LEU A 609 0.19 6.82 22.58
C LEU A 609 0.07 8.30 22.94
N VAL A 610 -0.92 8.71 23.75
CA VAL A 610 -1.00 10.06 24.35
C VAL A 610 0.13 10.27 25.35
N VAL A 611 0.36 9.30 26.23
CA VAL A 611 1.45 9.34 27.21
C VAL A 611 2.80 9.35 26.50
N LEU A 612 2.98 8.52 25.46
CA LEU A 612 4.17 8.57 24.62
C LEU A 612 4.30 9.95 23.98
N GLY A 613 3.29 10.47 23.27
CA GLY A 613 3.36 11.79 22.65
C GLY A 613 3.65 12.95 23.62
N GLY A 614 3.23 12.85 24.88
CA GLY A 614 3.57 13.81 25.92
C GLY A 614 4.96 13.63 26.55
N LEU A 615 5.49 12.40 26.60
CA LEU A 615 6.77 12.05 27.23
C LEU A 615 7.96 11.96 26.26
N THR A 616 7.74 11.57 25.00
CA THR A 616 8.80 11.10 24.09
C THR A 616 9.77 12.18 23.66
N GLY A 617 9.47 13.43 23.93
CA GLY A 617 10.25 14.51 23.40
C GLY A 617 11.65 14.74 24.02
N GLY A 618 12.07 13.97 25.03
CA GLY A 618 13.47 13.95 25.48
C GLY A 618 14.16 12.58 25.39
N LEU A 619 13.42 11.51 25.10
CA LEU A 619 13.89 10.12 25.27
C LEU A 619 13.95 9.34 23.96
N ALA A 620 13.26 9.79 22.90
CA ALA A 620 13.13 9.05 21.64
C ALA A 620 14.19 9.47 20.61
N TRP A 621 15.47 9.35 20.97
CA TRP A 621 16.58 9.50 20.01
C TRP A 621 16.58 8.41 18.92
N GLU A 622 15.74 7.39 19.03
CA GLU A 622 15.59 6.37 18.00
C GLU A 622 14.25 6.47 17.27
N ILE A 623 14.34 7.05 16.07
CA ILE A 623 13.38 6.97 14.95
C ILE A 623 12.77 5.54 14.80
N GLY A 624 13.50 4.49 15.20
CA GLY A 624 13.04 3.10 15.22
C GLY A 624 11.85 2.77 16.13
N TYR A 625 11.62 3.51 17.23
CA TYR A 625 10.51 3.21 18.16
C TYR A 625 9.14 3.62 17.58
N ALA A 626 9.04 4.79 16.97
CA ALA A 626 7.81 5.29 16.36
C ALA A 626 7.31 4.35 15.24
N ALA A 627 8.24 3.83 14.44
CA ALA A 627 8.01 2.87 13.37
C ALA A 627 7.40 1.54 13.86
N ALA A 628 7.99 0.97 14.91
CA ALA A 628 7.50 -0.27 15.50
C ALA A 628 6.10 -0.09 16.11
N LEU A 629 5.82 1.09 16.68
CA LEU A 629 4.50 1.41 17.24
C LEU A 629 3.42 1.49 16.14
N GLY A 630 3.74 2.05 14.97
CA GLY A 630 2.87 2.12 13.78
C GLY A 630 2.33 0.75 13.37
N THR A 631 3.24 -0.17 13.07
CA THR A 631 2.87 -1.52 12.64
C THR A 631 2.18 -2.32 13.74
N VAL A 632 2.60 -2.17 15.00
CA VAL A 632 1.93 -2.79 16.15
C VAL A 632 0.49 -2.29 16.28
N LEU A 633 0.25 -0.98 16.15
CA LEU A 633 -1.10 -0.42 16.21
C LEU A 633 -1.98 -0.97 15.07
N VAL A 634 -1.44 -1.08 13.85
CA VAL A 634 -2.14 -1.72 12.72
C VAL A 634 -2.48 -3.18 13.03
N ALA A 635 -1.55 -3.95 13.61
CA ALA A 635 -1.81 -5.33 14.01
C ALA A 635 -2.92 -5.44 15.07
N VAL A 636 -2.93 -4.55 16.06
CA VAL A 636 -3.98 -4.45 17.09
C VAL A 636 -5.33 -4.11 16.46
N VAL A 637 -5.36 -3.14 15.56
CA VAL A 637 -6.56 -2.74 14.80
C VAL A 637 -7.12 -3.92 13.99
N LEU A 638 -6.25 -4.63 13.25
CA LEU A 638 -6.65 -5.81 12.49
C LEU A 638 -7.17 -6.93 13.39
N ALA A 639 -6.56 -7.12 14.56
CA ALA A 639 -7.03 -8.06 15.57
C ALA A 639 -8.44 -7.67 16.03
N VAL A 640 -8.68 -6.41 16.37
CA VAL A 640 -10.00 -5.93 16.81
C VAL A 640 -11.07 -6.15 15.74
N MET A 641 -10.76 -5.89 14.47
CA MET A 641 -11.70 -6.08 13.35
C MET A 641 -12.05 -7.55 13.09
N THR A 642 -11.10 -8.46 13.24
CA THR A 642 -11.21 -9.83 12.71
C THR A 642 -11.28 -10.92 13.78
N MET A 643 -10.89 -10.64 15.01
CA MET A 643 -10.88 -11.61 16.11
C MET A 643 -12.32 -11.89 16.57
N ARG A 644 -12.94 -12.89 15.94
CA ARG A 644 -14.15 -13.54 16.46
C ARG A 644 -13.78 -14.39 17.69
N ARG A 645 -14.71 -14.63 18.62
CA ARG A 645 -14.55 -15.39 19.88
C ARG A 645 -14.06 -16.84 19.66
N ARG A 646 -12.84 -17.03 19.16
CA ARG A 646 -12.20 -18.34 18.97
C ARG A 646 -10.83 -18.30 19.65
N PRO A 647 -10.67 -18.95 20.82
CA PRO A 647 -9.41 -18.92 21.58
C PRO A 647 -8.20 -19.44 20.78
N ARG A 648 -8.43 -20.28 19.77
CA ARG A 648 -7.38 -20.78 18.85
C ARG A 648 -6.74 -19.70 17.96
N ALA A 649 -7.23 -18.46 17.99
CA ALA A 649 -6.66 -17.35 17.21
C ALA A 649 -5.48 -16.65 17.90
N VAL A 650 -5.30 -16.80 19.21
CA VAL A 650 -4.26 -16.10 20.00
C VAL A 650 -2.84 -16.28 19.44
N PRO A 651 -2.33 -17.51 19.17
CA PRO A 651 -0.96 -17.66 18.68
C PRO A 651 -0.74 -17.03 17.30
N ARG A 652 -1.78 -16.96 16.45
CA ARG A 652 -1.70 -16.27 15.16
C ARG A 652 -1.55 -14.77 15.33
N TRP A 653 -2.26 -14.18 16.28
CA TRP A 653 -2.15 -12.74 16.56
C TRP A 653 -0.85 -12.37 17.24
N ILE A 654 -0.30 -13.24 18.09
CA ILE A 654 1.07 -13.08 18.60
C ILE A 654 2.06 -13.07 17.44
N ALA A 655 1.97 -14.03 16.51
CA ALA A 655 2.84 -14.07 15.34
C ALA A 655 2.67 -12.84 14.42
N VAL A 656 1.45 -12.32 14.25
CA VAL A 656 1.18 -11.07 13.51
C VAL A 656 1.76 -9.86 14.24
N GLY A 657 1.68 -9.81 15.57
CA GLY A 657 2.28 -8.76 16.39
C GLY A 657 3.81 -8.74 16.28
N ILE A 658 4.45 -9.92 16.38
CA ILE A 658 5.91 -10.06 16.17
C ILE A 658 6.29 -9.64 14.75
N GLY A 659 5.55 -10.12 13.74
CA GLY A 659 5.77 -9.73 12.35
C GLY A 659 5.59 -8.23 12.13
N ALA A 660 4.65 -7.59 12.82
CA ALA A 660 4.46 -6.15 12.77
C ALA A 660 5.67 -5.40 13.32
N VAL A 661 6.19 -5.77 14.50
CA VAL A 661 7.42 -5.16 15.07
C VAL A 661 8.58 -5.26 14.07
N VAL A 662 8.79 -6.44 13.48
CA VAL A 662 9.86 -6.67 12.49
C VAL A 662 9.65 -5.84 11.21
N LEU A 663 8.40 -5.63 10.78
CA LEU A 663 8.06 -4.82 9.61
C LEU A 663 8.04 -3.31 9.89
N GLY A 664 8.12 -2.89 11.16
CA GLY A 664 8.11 -1.48 11.58
C GLY A 664 9.20 -0.65 10.90
N PRO A 665 10.50 -0.95 11.12
CA PRO A 665 11.59 -0.19 10.51
C PRO A 665 11.54 -0.17 8.97
N PRO A 666 11.30 -1.29 8.25
CA PRO A 666 11.01 -1.29 6.81
C PRO A 666 9.95 -0.28 6.37
N LEU A 667 8.83 -0.28 7.09
CA LEU A 667 7.68 0.57 6.78
C LEU A 667 8.06 2.04 6.96
N MET A 668 8.71 2.38 8.08
CA MET A 668 9.19 3.73 8.35
C MET A 668 10.17 4.24 7.30
N TYR A 669 11.08 3.40 6.82
CA TYR A 669 11.95 3.80 5.70
C TYR A 669 11.16 4.05 4.42
N ALA A 670 10.14 3.24 4.14
CA ALA A 670 9.25 3.51 3.02
C ALA A 670 8.50 4.84 3.19
N GLU A 671 8.05 5.16 4.40
CA GLU A 671 7.43 6.45 4.73
C GLU A 671 8.44 7.60 4.52
N PHE A 672 9.68 7.47 4.99
CA PHE A 672 10.73 8.47 4.79
C PHE A 672 11.08 8.68 3.31
N ILE A 673 11.12 7.62 2.51
CA ILE A 673 11.35 7.72 1.06
C ILE A 673 10.16 8.40 0.36
N LEU A 674 8.94 8.04 0.77
CA LEU A 674 7.70 8.62 0.25
C LEU A 674 7.45 10.04 0.71
N ALA A 675 8.08 10.48 1.80
CA ALA A 675 7.99 11.82 2.32
C ALA A 675 8.51 12.86 1.32
N SER A 676 9.66 12.60 0.68
CA SER A 676 10.28 13.55 -0.26
C SER A 676 9.33 14.06 -1.36
N PRO A 677 8.67 13.20 -2.17
CA PRO A 677 7.88 13.67 -3.32
C PRO A 677 6.63 14.47 -2.97
N ALA A 678 6.12 14.39 -1.72
CA ALA A 678 4.93 15.16 -1.30
C ALA A 678 5.26 16.24 -0.27
N GLY A 679 6.13 15.94 0.67
CA GLY A 679 6.50 16.80 1.77
C GLY A 679 7.32 18.00 1.35
N GLU A 680 8.37 17.80 0.55
CA GLU A 680 9.24 18.89 0.11
C GLU A 680 8.50 19.95 -0.73
N PRO A 681 7.63 19.59 -1.70
CA PRO A 681 6.77 20.58 -2.37
C PRO A 681 5.86 21.34 -1.40
N LEU A 682 5.30 20.69 -0.38
CA LEU A 682 4.44 21.34 0.62
C LEU A 682 5.23 22.29 1.53
N MET A 683 6.46 21.94 1.91
CA MET A 683 7.36 22.81 2.67
C MET A 683 7.75 24.07 1.88
N ARG A 684 8.15 23.91 0.61
CA ARG A 684 8.49 25.06 -0.24
C ARG A 684 7.29 25.93 -0.55
N ALA A 685 6.13 25.32 -0.80
CA ALA A 685 4.89 26.08 -0.98
C ALA A 685 4.53 26.91 0.25
N ALA A 686 5.04 26.54 1.44
CA ALA A 686 4.92 27.28 2.69
C ALA A 686 6.06 28.29 2.92
N GLY A 687 7.01 28.42 1.99
CA GLY A 687 8.15 29.33 2.10
C GLY A 687 9.33 28.80 2.92
N TYR A 688 9.31 27.54 3.36
CA TYR A 688 10.40 26.97 4.13
C TYR A 688 11.53 26.45 3.25
N GLY A 689 12.77 26.72 3.66
CA GLY A 689 13.97 26.07 3.12
C GLY A 689 14.02 24.58 3.46
N ARG A 690 14.94 23.84 2.84
CA ARG A 690 15.20 22.44 3.26
C ARG A 690 15.76 22.48 4.69
N PRO A 691 15.09 21.84 5.67
CA PRO A 691 15.64 21.75 7.02
C PRO A 691 16.92 20.91 6.99
N VAL A 692 17.90 21.30 7.80
CA VAL A 692 19.20 20.62 7.92
C VAL A 692 19.02 19.17 8.38
N ASP A 693 17.99 18.89 9.19
CA ASP A 693 17.78 17.62 9.90
C ASP A 693 16.53 16.81 9.46
N GLY A 694 16.02 17.08 8.25
CA GLY A 694 15.41 16.02 7.43
C GLY A 694 13.99 16.19 6.90
N LEU A 695 13.45 15.11 6.32
CA LEU A 695 12.19 15.13 5.57
C LEU A 695 10.95 15.04 6.47
N PRO A 696 9.80 15.63 6.04
CA PRO A 696 8.55 15.53 6.78
C PRO A 696 7.96 14.12 6.65
N PHE A 697 7.79 13.42 7.76
CA PHE A 697 7.47 12.01 7.83
C PHE A 697 5.99 11.69 7.51
N LEU A 698 5.07 12.56 7.93
CA LEU A 698 3.63 12.32 7.78
C LEU A 698 3.13 12.23 6.31
N PRO A 699 3.54 13.09 5.36
CA PRO A 699 3.18 12.94 3.95
C PRO A 699 3.52 11.55 3.40
N GLY A 700 4.69 11.04 3.79
CA GLY A 700 5.14 9.70 3.44
C GLY A 700 4.26 8.60 4.03
N ALA A 701 3.92 8.72 5.31
CA ALA A 701 2.97 7.84 5.98
C ALA A 701 1.60 7.82 5.28
N VAL A 702 1.05 8.98 4.91
CA VAL A 702 -0.23 9.07 4.18
C VAL A 702 -0.13 8.37 2.82
N LEU A 703 0.91 8.64 2.04
CA LEU A 703 1.11 8.02 0.72
C LEU A 703 1.24 6.51 0.80
N LEU A 704 1.94 6.00 1.82
CA LEU A 704 2.07 4.55 2.04
C LEU A 704 0.76 3.93 2.54
N ALA A 705 0.09 4.63 3.44
CA ALA A 705 -1.05 4.08 4.13
C ALA A 705 -2.29 4.00 3.21
N VAL A 706 -2.45 4.87 2.21
CA VAL A 706 -3.59 4.82 1.27
C VAL A 706 -3.72 3.46 0.56
N PRO A 707 -2.68 2.97 -0.16
CA PRO A 707 -2.76 1.66 -0.81
C PRO A 707 -2.84 0.51 0.19
N LEU A 708 -2.13 0.60 1.33
CA LEU A 708 -2.16 -0.43 2.36
C LEU A 708 -3.56 -0.56 2.97
N ALA A 709 -4.22 0.56 3.26
CA ALA A 709 -5.58 0.61 3.78
C ALA A 709 -6.60 0.03 2.79
N VAL A 710 -6.42 0.21 1.48
CA VAL A 710 -7.27 -0.45 0.46
C VAL A 710 -7.11 -1.96 0.52
N VAL A 711 -5.88 -2.46 0.60
CA VAL A 711 -5.60 -3.89 0.72
C VAL A 711 -6.20 -4.44 2.02
N LEU A 712 -6.00 -3.77 3.15
CA LEU A 712 -6.53 -4.22 4.43
C LEU A 712 -8.07 -4.21 4.47
N ALA A 713 -8.70 -3.13 4.00
CA ALA A 713 -10.16 -3.02 3.96
C ALA A 713 -10.82 -4.13 3.12
N THR A 714 -10.25 -4.44 1.95
CA THR A 714 -10.75 -5.51 1.07
C THR A 714 -10.55 -6.91 1.65
N ARG A 715 -9.53 -7.10 2.49
CA ARG A 715 -9.24 -8.38 3.16
C ARG A 715 -10.08 -8.61 4.41
N VAL A 716 -10.28 -7.56 5.21
CA VAL A 716 -11.07 -7.59 6.45
C VAL A 716 -12.56 -7.73 6.15
N VAL A 717 -13.06 -6.98 5.16
CA VAL A 717 -14.47 -6.97 4.76
C VAL A 717 -14.57 -7.58 3.36
N PRO A 718 -14.52 -8.92 3.25
CA PRO A 718 -14.69 -9.59 1.96
C PRO A 718 -16.07 -9.25 1.38
N SER A 719 -16.15 -9.06 0.06
CA SER A 719 -17.45 -8.84 -0.59
C SER A 719 -18.24 -10.11 -0.36
N SER A 720 -19.37 -10.07 0.34
CA SER A 720 -20.31 -11.14 0.16
C SER A 720 -20.93 -10.87 -1.20
N PRO A 721 -20.74 -11.73 -2.21
CA PRO A 721 -21.58 -11.64 -3.37
C PRO A 721 -23.00 -11.77 -2.82
N SER A 722 -23.77 -10.70 -2.97
CA SER A 722 -25.19 -10.68 -2.66
C SER A 722 -25.76 -11.91 -3.34
N ARG A 723 -26.10 -12.95 -2.57
CA ARG A 723 -26.99 -14.01 -3.03
C ARG A 723 -28.32 -13.33 -3.28
N VAL A 724 -28.44 -12.68 -4.43
CA VAL A 724 -29.74 -12.44 -5.02
C VAL A 724 -30.18 -13.84 -5.39
N ARG A 725 -30.76 -14.55 -4.42
CA ARG A 725 -31.54 -15.75 -4.72
C ARG A 725 -32.63 -15.20 -5.62
N PRO A 726 -32.63 -15.46 -6.94
CA PRO A 726 -33.74 -15.04 -7.78
C PRO A 726 -34.97 -15.60 -7.09
N THR A 727 -35.77 -14.71 -6.50
CA THR A 727 -37.01 -15.09 -5.88
C THR A 727 -37.90 -15.30 -7.09
N PHE A 728 -37.84 -16.50 -7.65
CA PHE A 728 -38.85 -16.95 -8.58
C PHE A 728 -40.13 -16.91 -7.76
N VAL A 729 -40.89 -15.82 -7.92
CA VAL A 729 -42.28 -15.80 -7.53
C VAL A 729 -42.87 -16.94 -8.36
N PRO A 730 -43.30 -18.06 -7.76
CA PRO A 730 -43.99 -19.07 -8.53
C PRO A 730 -45.12 -18.32 -9.22
N SER A 731 -45.11 -18.33 -10.56
CA SER A 731 -46.24 -17.84 -11.33
C SER A 731 -47.47 -18.44 -10.66
N PRO A 732 -48.47 -17.62 -10.25
CA PRO A 732 -49.68 -18.16 -9.69
C PRO A 732 -50.18 -19.17 -10.71
N ARG A 733 -50.05 -20.46 -10.37
CA ARG A 733 -50.58 -21.54 -11.19
C ARG A 733 -52.02 -21.14 -11.42
N GLY A 734 -52.36 -20.87 -12.68
CA GLY A 734 -53.73 -20.87 -13.11
C GLY A 734 -54.31 -22.21 -12.69
N HIS A 735 -55.05 -22.20 -11.58
CA HIS A 735 -56.22 -23.03 -11.49
C HIS A 735 -57.15 -22.52 -12.59
N ASP A 736 -57.07 -23.17 -13.74
CA ASP A 736 -58.19 -23.49 -14.63
C ASP A 736 -57.69 -23.65 -16.06
N GLU A 737 -57.36 -24.88 -16.43
CA GLU A 737 -57.94 -25.51 -17.63
C GLU A 737 -57.63 -27.00 -17.61
N ARG A 738 -58.61 -27.77 -17.08
CA ARG A 738 -58.74 -29.19 -17.39
C ARG A 738 -59.12 -29.30 -18.87
N ILE A 739 -58.13 -29.42 -19.76
CA ILE A 739 -58.38 -29.95 -21.10
C ILE A 739 -58.59 -31.46 -20.94
N SER A 740 -59.85 -31.89 -20.98
CA SER A 740 -60.23 -33.29 -21.04
C SER A 740 -59.79 -33.86 -22.39
N ILE A 741 -58.72 -34.66 -22.39
CA ILE A 741 -58.42 -35.56 -23.50
C ILE A 741 -59.27 -36.82 -23.29
N THR A 742 -60.52 -36.77 -23.75
CA THR A 742 -61.32 -37.94 -24.08
C THR A 742 -61.27 -38.12 -25.59
N GLY A 743 -60.64 -39.19 -26.08
CA GLY A 743 -60.67 -39.48 -27.52
C GLY A 743 -59.87 -40.70 -27.95
N ASN A 744 -60.60 -41.81 -28.11
CA ASN A 744 -60.36 -42.94 -29.02
C ASN A 744 -59.17 -43.90 -28.80
N LEU A 745 -59.45 -44.94 -28.01
CA LEU A 745 -59.00 -46.30 -28.31
C LEU A 745 -59.82 -46.86 -29.47
N GLY A 746 -59.31 -46.73 -30.69
CA GLY A 746 -59.80 -47.41 -31.89
C GLY A 746 -59.10 -48.76 -32.05
N ARG A 747 -59.85 -49.82 -31.78
CA ARG A 747 -59.59 -51.23 -32.11
C ARG A 747 -59.84 -51.42 -33.61
N ALA A 748 -58.90 -52.02 -34.34
CA ALA A 748 -59.18 -52.66 -35.63
C ALA A 748 -58.17 -53.77 -35.89
N ASP A 749 -58.73 -54.95 -36.15
CA ASP A 749 -58.09 -56.18 -36.57
C ASP A 749 -57.46 -56.04 -37.97
N GLY A 750 -56.43 -56.85 -38.22
CA GLY A 750 -55.72 -57.00 -39.48
C GLY A 750 -54.44 -57.80 -39.30
#